data_AF-A0ABC8KPQ7-F1
#
_entry.id   AF-A0ABC8KPQ7-F1
#
_cell.length_a   1.000
_cell.length_b   1.000
_cell.length_c   1.000
_cell.angle_alpha   90.00
_cell.angle_beta   90.00
_cell.angle_gamma   90.00
#
_symmetry.space_group_name_H-M   'P 1'
#
loop_
_entity.id
_entity.type
_entity.pdbx_description
1 polymer ?
#
loop_
_entity_poly.entity_id
_entity_poly.type
_entity_poly.pdbx_seq_one_letter_code
_entity_poly.pdbx_strand_id
1 'polypeptide(L)'
;MGQREKSSNNHSSRKRGMGRKDQKGGRGFDRDSNKRNQSGDAANVKAVSKKQSEFEHQNQFVRKEIDPETSKYFSEIANLFDSNGVDLEERAVICGNALEETRGREYEIATDYIISHVLETLLEGCELDQLCSFLRNSASVFPAIAMDRSGSHVAESALKSLATHLENPDAYSVIEEALHSICKGIVDKPLEMICNCYGSQVLRTLLCLCKGASLDSPELRGAKSSKALAKRLNLKMPHLDENNIQFSHQGFPDVFSYLLSGILNCSRKDMKYLQVDQYSSLVIQTALRLMVKEDNELLEIIPLVLCCNSANREEEGVHIETDVAKDILELMKDNSFSHLVEVILEVAPESLYNELFHKVFKNSIYDLSLDQRANFVIQALISNAKDQDQMGLIWEELAPRFKDLLEQGKSGVVAFLLSASQRLQSHEHKCLEALADALCSKNESRISLSPRLLFLDNYFYSQDKSSWEWAPGAKMHLMGCLILQIIFKFSSELIQPYITSLTSMKPEYTIETTKDLGGAQVIEAFLASNAATKQKRRLIIKLRGHFGELSLHTSGSFTVEKCFDACNVALREVIATELLEVKADLSKTKQGPYLLRKLDIDGYAYRPDQWKSRQEAKQSTYNEFCSAFGSNKSNFPKNTFVSDAAEDASQEIEVENTRNESDHPPTSGVKRQREELAKDKNVSSAGEKGTKQKKSKTNEATDKPATKKKPFLSGEMIGKNRHSNKLRI
;
A
#
# COMPACT_ATOMS: atom_id res chain seq x y z
N MET A 1 -16.64 -21.77 75.96
CA MET A 1 -17.04 -20.43 76.46
C MET A 1 -15.79 -19.65 76.85
N GLY A 2 -15.70 -18.37 76.44
CA GLY A 2 -14.78 -17.33 76.94
C GLY A 2 -13.34 -17.43 76.43
N GLN A 3 -12.92 -16.65 75.42
CA GLN A 3 -12.30 -15.29 75.54
C GLN A 3 -10.96 -15.31 76.30
N ARG A 4 -9.85 -14.67 75.89
CA ARG A 4 -9.63 -13.49 75.04
C ARG A 4 -8.13 -13.38 74.68
N GLU A 5 -7.85 -12.58 73.67
CA GLU A 5 -6.59 -12.28 72.96
C GLU A 5 -5.46 -11.65 73.81
N LYS A 6 -4.20 -11.73 73.31
CA LYS A 6 -3.29 -10.56 73.12
C LYS A 6 -1.93 -10.90 72.44
N SER A 7 -1.74 -10.29 71.27
CA SER A 7 -0.56 -9.59 70.68
C SER A 7 0.92 -9.90 71.03
N SER A 8 1.68 -10.13 69.94
CA SER A 8 3.01 -9.58 69.55
C SER A 8 4.27 -9.77 70.43
N ASN A 9 5.31 -10.44 69.91
CA ASN A 9 6.49 -9.84 69.25
C ASN A 9 7.65 -10.84 69.02
N ASN A 10 8.18 -10.80 67.81
CA ASN A 10 9.56 -10.97 67.32
C ASN A 10 10.65 -11.84 68.00
N HIS A 11 11.36 -12.52 67.09
CA HIS A 11 12.81 -12.81 67.00
C HIS A 11 13.38 -14.19 67.39
N SER A 12 13.71 -14.91 66.31
CA SER A 12 15.04 -15.49 66.01
C SER A 12 15.35 -16.92 66.51
N SER A 13 15.47 -17.85 65.56
CA SER A 13 16.73 -18.56 65.36
C SER A 13 16.84 -19.13 63.94
N ARG A 14 17.95 -18.80 63.30
CA ARG A 14 18.44 -19.28 62.00
C ARG A 14 18.89 -20.74 62.10
N LYS A 15 18.74 -21.52 61.02
CA LYS A 15 19.86 -22.33 60.47
C LYS A 15 19.55 -22.94 59.09
N ARG A 16 20.52 -22.73 58.18
CA ARG A 16 20.88 -23.50 56.96
C ARG A 16 19.91 -23.34 55.77
N GLY A 17 20.32 -23.16 54.52
CA GLY A 17 21.61 -23.18 53.85
C GLY A 17 21.34 -23.20 52.34
N MET A 18 22.22 -22.56 51.57
CA MET A 18 22.16 -22.18 50.15
C MET A 18 21.73 -23.23 49.11
N GLY A 19 21.24 -22.73 47.95
CA GLY A 19 21.42 -23.39 46.65
C GLY A 19 20.53 -22.85 45.52
N ARG A 20 21.04 -21.90 44.71
CA ARG A 20 20.42 -21.38 43.47
C ARG A 20 20.45 -22.41 42.34
N LYS A 21 19.42 -22.44 41.48
CA LYS A 21 19.54 -22.80 40.06
C LYS A 21 18.48 -22.10 39.22
N ASP A 22 18.95 -21.37 38.21
CA ASP A 22 18.19 -20.61 37.23
C ASP A 22 17.45 -21.51 36.23
N GLN A 23 16.21 -21.15 35.88
CA GLN A 23 15.50 -21.68 34.72
C GLN A 23 15.36 -20.58 33.66
N LYS A 24 15.96 -20.82 32.48
CA LYS A 24 15.60 -20.17 31.21
C LYS A 24 14.48 -20.99 30.58
N GLY A 25 13.28 -20.42 30.47
CA GLY A 25 12.15 -20.96 29.69
C GLY A 25 11.86 -20.05 28.49
N GLY A 26 11.83 -20.65 27.30
CA GLY A 26 11.56 -20.00 26.02
C GLY A 26 10.10 -19.59 25.85
N ARG A 27 9.89 -18.60 24.98
CA ARG A 27 8.59 -18.00 24.64
C ARG A 27 7.81 -18.93 23.73
N GLY A 28 6.67 -19.42 24.22
CA GLY A 28 5.60 -20.03 23.43
C GLY A 28 4.46 -19.03 23.25
N PHE A 29 3.82 -19.11 22.08
CA PHE A 29 2.69 -18.29 21.63
C PHE A 29 1.43 -18.49 22.49
N ASP A 30 0.89 -17.40 23.03
CA ASP A 30 -0.37 -17.38 23.76
C ASP A 30 -1.56 -17.25 22.80
N ARG A 31 -2.52 -18.17 22.99
CA ARG A 31 -3.80 -18.27 22.32
C ARG A 31 -4.86 -17.83 23.33
N ASP A 32 -5.26 -16.56 23.27
CA ASP A 32 -6.17 -16.00 24.27
C ASP A 32 -7.63 -16.44 24.05
N SER A 33 -8.10 -17.19 25.04
CA SER A 33 -9.49 -17.52 25.30
C SER A 33 -10.21 -16.35 25.97
N ASN A 34 -11.38 -15.95 25.47
CA ASN A 34 -12.31 -15.12 26.25
C ASN A 34 -13.75 -15.61 26.10
N LYS A 35 -14.21 -16.36 27.11
CA LYS A 35 -15.62 -16.60 27.44
C LYS A 35 -16.03 -15.58 28.51
N ARG A 36 -16.95 -14.67 28.21
CA ARG A 36 -17.87 -14.11 29.22
C ARG A 36 -19.25 -13.84 28.63
N ASN A 37 -20.24 -14.18 29.45
CA ASN A 37 -21.67 -14.28 29.19
C ASN A 37 -22.34 -12.94 28.86
N GLN A 38 -23.27 -12.97 27.92
CA GLN A 38 -24.50 -12.16 28.00
C GLN A 38 -25.70 -13.02 27.57
N SER A 39 -26.71 -13.02 28.43
CA SER A 39 -28.00 -13.69 28.31
C SER A 39 -29.04 -12.74 27.70
N GLY A 40 -29.88 -13.23 26.79
CA GLY A 40 -31.08 -12.52 26.34
C GLY A 40 -31.61 -12.98 24.98
N ASP A 41 -32.59 -13.88 25.02
CA ASP A 41 -33.60 -14.26 24.01
C ASP A 41 -33.37 -13.94 22.53
N ALA A 42 -33.16 -14.99 21.74
CA ALA A 42 -33.51 -15.01 20.33
C ALA A 42 -33.99 -16.41 19.91
N ALA A 43 -35.04 -16.40 19.09
CA ALA A 43 -35.87 -17.53 18.73
C ALA A 43 -35.10 -18.69 18.06
N ASN A 44 -35.65 -19.87 18.32
CA ASN A 44 -35.29 -21.20 17.86
C ASN A 44 -35.06 -21.27 16.33
N VAL A 45 -33.81 -21.15 15.89
CA VAL A 45 -33.37 -21.58 14.55
C VAL A 45 -32.58 -22.87 14.73
N LYS A 46 -33.16 -23.98 14.24
CA LYS A 46 -32.54 -25.31 14.26
C LYS A 46 -31.13 -25.24 13.68
N ALA A 47 -30.15 -25.67 14.47
CA ALA A 47 -28.79 -25.91 14.00
C ALA A 47 -28.83 -26.96 12.88
N VAL A 48 -28.63 -26.51 11.65
CA VAL A 48 -28.34 -27.41 10.53
C VAL A 48 -27.00 -28.05 10.83
N SER A 49 -27.06 -29.35 11.08
CA SER A 49 -25.92 -30.24 11.26
C SER A 49 -24.93 -30.00 10.13
N LYS A 50 -23.65 -29.76 10.45
CA LYS A 50 -22.55 -29.84 9.49
C LYS A 50 -22.62 -31.22 8.83
N LYS A 51 -23.21 -31.30 7.64
CA LYS A 51 -22.96 -32.38 6.71
C LYS A 51 -21.49 -32.24 6.33
N GLN A 52 -20.61 -32.98 7.01
CA GLN A 52 -19.40 -33.46 6.39
C GLN A 52 -19.85 -34.08 5.07
N SER A 53 -19.44 -33.45 3.98
CA SER A 53 -19.77 -33.87 2.64
C SER A 53 -19.43 -35.33 2.47
N GLU A 54 -20.39 -36.09 1.95
CA GLU A 54 -20.23 -37.40 1.31
C GLU A 54 -19.32 -37.25 0.08
N PHE A 55 -18.04 -36.94 0.31
CA PHE A 55 -16.97 -37.37 -0.58
C PHE A 55 -16.45 -38.65 0.06
N GLU A 56 -16.97 -39.78 -0.39
CA GLU A 56 -16.47 -41.09 0.01
C GLU A 56 -14.95 -41.10 -0.18
N HIS A 57 -14.21 -41.39 0.89
CA HIS A 57 -12.79 -41.72 0.85
C HIS A 57 -12.59 -42.93 -0.07
N GLN A 58 -12.40 -42.71 -1.36
CA GLN A 58 -12.06 -43.77 -2.31
C GLN A 58 -10.66 -43.50 -2.90
N ASN A 59 -9.79 -44.50 -2.70
CA ASN A 59 -8.33 -44.52 -2.89
C ASN A 59 -7.52 -43.78 -1.82
N GLN A 60 -7.59 -44.25 -0.57
CA GLN A 60 -6.46 -44.04 0.36
C GLN A 60 -5.22 -44.69 -0.27
N PHE A 61 -4.29 -43.88 -0.76
CA PHE A 61 -2.91 -44.31 -0.97
C PHE A 61 -2.39 -44.75 0.40
N VAL A 62 -2.41 -46.06 0.64
CA VAL A 62 -1.85 -46.62 1.86
C VAL A 62 -0.34 -46.56 1.71
N ARG A 63 0.27 -45.59 2.40
CA ARG A 63 1.71 -45.44 2.45
C ARG A 63 2.34 -46.74 2.95
N LYS A 64 3.20 -47.34 2.12
CA LYS A 64 3.99 -48.49 2.53
C LYS A 64 5.09 -48.04 3.48
N GLU A 65 5.45 -48.92 4.41
CA GLU A 65 6.55 -48.67 5.33
C GLU A 65 7.87 -48.60 4.55
N ILE A 66 8.68 -47.58 4.84
CA ILE A 66 10.01 -47.43 4.26
C ILE A 66 10.96 -48.36 5.01
N ASP A 67 11.73 -49.15 4.28
CA ASP A 67 12.72 -50.03 4.87
C ASP A 67 13.85 -49.24 5.57
N PRO A 68 14.43 -49.78 6.66
CA PRO A 68 15.49 -49.12 7.40
C PRO A 68 16.71 -48.77 6.54
N GLU A 69 17.02 -49.56 5.52
CA GLU A 69 18.12 -49.33 4.58
C GLU A 69 17.91 -48.03 3.80
N THR A 70 16.72 -47.81 3.26
CA THR A 70 16.34 -46.58 2.54
C THR A 70 16.36 -45.38 3.48
N SER A 71 15.84 -45.50 4.70
CA SER A 71 15.88 -44.41 5.69
C SER A 71 17.32 -44.04 6.08
N LYS A 72 18.18 -45.06 6.26
CA LYS A 72 19.60 -44.86 6.56
C LYS A 72 20.33 -44.18 5.40
N TYR A 73 20.06 -44.59 4.15
CA TYR A 73 20.65 -43.99 2.96
C TYR A 73 20.40 -42.47 2.88
N PHE A 74 19.15 -42.03 2.98
CA PHE A 74 18.83 -40.59 2.93
C PHE A 74 19.37 -39.83 4.15
N SER A 75 19.43 -40.47 5.32
CA SER A 75 20.02 -39.86 6.51
C SER A 75 21.54 -39.64 6.37
N GLU A 76 22.25 -40.57 5.73
CA GLU A 76 23.68 -40.43 5.45
C GLU A 76 23.95 -39.30 4.45
N ILE A 77 23.11 -39.13 3.43
CA ILE A 77 23.20 -38.00 2.50
C ILE A 77 22.96 -36.65 3.21
N ALA A 78 21.94 -36.57 4.07
CA ALA A 78 21.68 -35.35 4.84
C ALA A 78 22.89 -34.96 5.71
N ASN A 79 23.47 -35.93 6.43
CA ASN A 79 24.68 -35.71 7.24
C ASN A 79 25.89 -35.27 6.39
N LEU A 80 26.01 -35.81 5.18
CA LEU A 80 27.07 -35.41 4.24
C LEU A 80 26.95 -33.93 3.88
N PHE A 81 25.74 -33.44 3.59
CA PHE A 81 25.51 -32.03 3.26
C PHE A 81 25.67 -31.09 4.46
N ASP A 82 25.30 -31.52 5.67
CA ASP A 82 25.52 -30.74 6.90
C ASP A 82 26.99 -30.54 7.23
N SER A 83 27.85 -31.46 6.79
CA SER A 83 29.29 -31.41 7.06
C SER A 83 30.07 -30.38 6.21
N ASN A 84 29.41 -29.68 5.27
CA ASN A 84 29.97 -28.63 4.39
C ASN A 84 31.28 -28.98 3.66
N GLY A 85 31.59 -30.27 3.52
CA GLY A 85 32.83 -30.76 2.92
C GLY A 85 32.75 -31.06 1.41
N VAL A 86 31.55 -30.97 0.81
CA VAL A 86 31.28 -31.31 -0.59
C VAL A 86 31.21 -30.04 -1.42
N ASP A 87 31.87 -30.02 -2.57
CA ASP A 87 31.79 -28.88 -3.50
C ASP A 87 30.41 -28.81 -4.21
N LEU A 88 30.15 -27.71 -4.90
CA LEU A 88 28.83 -27.47 -5.53
C LEU A 88 28.54 -28.42 -6.72
N GLU A 89 29.56 -28.81 -7.50
CA GLU A 89 29.39 -29.69 -8.66
C GLU A 89 29.15 -31.13 -8.19
N GLU A 90 29.95 -31.62 -7.24
CA GLU A 90 29.78 -32.92 -6.61
C GLU A 90 28.44 -33.01 -5.89
N ARG A 91 27.99 -31.94 -5.22
CA ARG A 91 26.69 -31.87 -4.57
C ARG A 91 25.55 -32.08 -5.58
N ALA A 92 25.59 -31.43 -6.74
CA ALA A 92 24.55 -31.57 -7.75
C ALA A 92 24.43 -33.01 -8.28
N VAL A 93 25.57 -33.67 -8.50
CA VAL A 93 25.63 -35.09 -8.92
C VAL A 93 25.10 -36.02 -7.83
N ILE A 94 25.46 -35.80 -6.56
CA ILE A 94 24.94 -36.60 -5.43
C ILE A 94 23.42 -36.43 -5.33
N CYS A 95 22.91 -35.21 -5.45
CA CYS A 95 21.47 -34.94 -5.46
C CYS A 95 20.76 -35.72 -6.57
N GLY A 96 21.29 -35.68 -7.80
CA GLY A 96 20.74 -36.41 -8.93
C GLY A 96 20.70 -37.93 -8.71
N ASN A 97 21.80 -38.51 -8.23
CA ASN A 97 21.88 -39.96 -7.95
C ASN A 97 20.91 -40.38 -6.85
N ALA A 98 20.75 -39.58 -5.80
CA ALA A 98 19.82 -39.86 -4.72
C ALA A 98 18.35 -39.76 -5.15
N LEU A 99 18.03 -38.91 -6.14
CA LEU A 99 16.68 -38.84 -6.71
C LEU A 99 16.31 -40.12 -7.48
N GLU A 100 17.27 -40.79 -8.12
CA GLU A 100 17.01 -42.07 -8.80
C GLU A 100 16.58 -43.18 -7.82
N GLU A 101 17.08 -43.15 -6.57
CA GLU A 101 16.66 -44.09 -5.51
C GLU A 101 15.19 -43.92 -5.08
N THR A 102 14.54 -42.81 -5.49
CA THR A 102 13.11 -42.59 -5.23
C THR A 102 12.20 -43.29 -6.23
N ARG A 103 12.75 -43.79 -7.34
CA ARG A 103 11.97 -44.29 -8.48
C ARG A 103 11.04 -45.44 -8.09
N GLY A 104 9.74 -45.27 -8.37
CA GLY A 104 8.68 -46.22 -8.02
C GLY A 104 8.26 -46.23 -6.56
N ARG A 105 8.83 -45.33 -5.73
CA ARG A 105 8.51 -45.13 -4.30
C ARG A 105 8.43 -43.63 -3.95
N GLU A 106 8.14 -42.80 -4.95
CA GLU A 106 8.16 -41.34 -4.85
C GLU A 106 7.15 -40.87 -3.79
N TYR A 107 5.96 -41.47 -3.77
CA TYR A 107 4.93 -41.17 -2.78
C TYR A 107 5.40 -41.49 -1.36
N GLU A 108 5.89 -42.70 -1.13
CA GLU A 108 6.30 -43.17 0.19
C GLU A 108 7.40 -42.28 0.79
N ILE A 109 8.39 -41.93 -0.03
CA ILE A 109 9.57 -41.15 0.36
C ILE A 109 9.20 -39.67 0.55
N ALA A 110 8.46 -39.06 -0.38
CA ALA A 110 8.07 -37.66 -0.28
C ALA A 110 7.12 -37.37 0.88
N THR A 111 6.31 -38.35 1.28
CA THR A 111 5.38 -38.23 2.42
C THR A 111 5.97 -38.72 3.74
N ASP A 112 7.25 -39.10 3.76
CA ASP A 112 7.93 -39.36 5.02
C ASP A 112 8.18 -38.09 5.81
N TYR A 113 7.89 -38.12 7.11
CA TYR A 113 8.04 -36.94 7.96
C TYR A 113 9.51 -36.48 8.09
N ILE A 114 10.48 -37.40 7.95
CA ILE A 114 11.91 -37.11 8.08
C ILE A 114 12.54 -36.97 6.69
N ILE A 115 12.36 -37.98 5.83
CA ILE A 115 13.04 -38.05 4.53
C ILE A 115 12.54 -36.96 3.58
N SER A 116 11.31 -36.46 3.72
CA SER A 116 10.80 -35.31 2.95
C SER A 116 11.74 -34.10 2.98
N HIS A 117 12.31 -33.77 4.14
CA HIS A 117 13.20 -32.61 4.28
C HIS A 117 14.52 -32.82 3.55
N VAL A 118 15.00 -34.06 3.52
CA VAL A 118 16.17 -34.45 2.71
C VAL A 118 15.82 -34.30 1.24
N LEU A 119 14.66 -34.81 0.82
CA LEU A 119 14.21 -34.75 -0.56
C LEU A 119 14.02 -33.31 -1.06
N GLU A 120 13.52 -32.40 -0.23
CA GLU A 120 13.51 -30.95 -0.53
C GLU A 120 14.91 -30.43 -0.84
N THR A 121 15.90 -30.79 -0.02
CA THR A 121 17.31 -30.42 -0.23
C THR A 121 17.88 -31.01 -1.52
N LEU A 122 17.50 -32.24 -1.87
CA LEU A 122 17.93 -32.89 -3.12
C LEU A 122 17.35 -32.17 -4.33
N LEU A 123 16.06 -31.82 -4.31
CA LEU A 123 15.36 -31.16 -5.41
C LEU A 123 15.88 -29.74 -5.65
N GLU A 124 16.23 -29.01 -4.60
CA GLU A 124 16.83 -27.67 -4.70
C GLU A 124 18.31 -27.70 -5.15
N GLY A 125 18.98 -28.86 -5.03
CA GLY A 125 20.40 -29.01 -5.35
C GLY A 125 20.71 -29.79 -6.62
N CYS A 126 19.75 -30.50 -7.22
CA CYS A 126 19.97 -31.31 -8.42
C CYS A 126 19.98 -30.48 -9.71
N GLU A 127 20.48 -31.06 -10.81
CA GLU A 127 20.37 -30.45 -12.13
C GLU A 127 18.96 -30.64 -12.72
N LEU A 128 18.66 -29.83 -13.74
CA LEU A 128 17.34 -29.76 -14.37
C LEU A 128 16.85 -31.12 -14.90
N ASP A 129 17.72 -31.93 -15.49
CA ASP A 129 17.34 -33.20 -16.10
C ASP A 129 16.82 -34.21 -15.07
N GLN A 130 17.46 -34.29 -13.90
CA GLN A 130 17.04 -35.16 -12.81
C GLN A 130 15.80 -34.60 -12.11
N LEU A 131 15.70 -33.28 -11.94
CA LEU A 131 14.49 -32.62 -11.44
C LEU A 131 13.27 -32.95 -12.31
N CYS A 132 13.38 -32.75 -13.63
CA CYS A 132 12.32 -33.08 -14.57
C CYS A 132 12.01 -34.58 -14.60
N SER A 133 13.02 -35.44 -14.43
CA SER A 133 12.82 -36.90 -14.34
C SER A 133 12.03 -37.30 -13.09
N PHE A 134 12.35 -36.74 -11.93
CA PHE A 134 11.58 -36.93 -10.71
C PHE A 134 10.11 -36.49 -10.88
N LEU A 135 9.88 -35.33 -11.47
CA LEU A 135 8.53 -34.80 -11.71
C LEU A 135 7.71 -35.67 -12.67
N ARG A 136 8.33 -36.17 -13.75
CA ARG A 136 7.67 -37.11 -14.68
C ARG A 136 7.36 -38.44 -14.01
N ASN A 137 8.30 -39.02 -13.25
CA ASN A 137 8.11 -40.31 -12.59
C ASN A 137 7.06 -40.23 -11.47
N SER A 138 7.00 -39.11 -10.75
CA SER A 138 6.00 -38.87 -9.70
C SER A 138 4.64 -38.41 -10.22
N ALA A 139 4.49 -38.08 -11.50
CA ALA A 139 3.29 -37.43 -12.05
C ALA A 139 1.96 -38.14 -11.70
N SER A 140 1.93 -39.48 -11.70
CA SER A 140 0.72 -40.25 -11.36
C SER A 140 0.34 -40.22 -9.88
N VAL A 141 1.31 -39.97 -9.00
CA VAL A 141 1.11 -39.87 -7.54
C VAL A 141 1.25 -38.44 -7.03
N PHE A 142 1.57 -37.49 -7.90
CA PHE A 142 1.80 -36.09 -7.57
C PHE A 142 0.62 -35.45 -6.82
N PRO A 143 -0.67 -35.68 -7.20
CA PRO A 143 -1.79 -35.16 -6.42
C PRO A 143 -1.78 -35.66 -4.96
N ALA A 144 -1.44 -36.94 -4.74
CA ALA A 144 -1.36 -37.52 -3.39
C ALA A 144 -0.18 -36.96 -2.59
N ILE A 145 0.97 -36.73 -3.23
CA ILE A 145 2.13 -36.05 -2.63
C ILE A 145 1.75 -34.62 -2.24
N ALA A 146 1.13 -33.87 -3.16
CA ALA A 146 0.77 -32.48 -2.97
C ALA A 146 -0.31 -32.25 -1.90
N MET A 147 -1.14 -33.25 -1.61
CA MET A 147 -2.16 -33.20 -0.56
C MET A 147 -1.65 -33.69 0.81
N ASP A 148 -0.40 -34.16 0.90
CA ASP A 148 0.21 -34.57 2.16
C ASP A 148 0.89 -33.40 2.88
N ARG A 149 0.93 -33.47 4.22
CA ARG A 149 1.51 -32.42 5.07
C ARG A 149 3.02 -32.23 4.91
N SER A 150 3.74 -33.28 4.47
CA SER A 150 5.18 -33.27 4.22
C SER A 150 5.44 -33.26 2.72
N GLY A 151 4.72 -34.10 1.96
CA GLY A 151 4.84 -34.18 0.51
C GLY A 151 4.53 -32.87 -0.22
N SER A 152 3.63 -32.03 0.31
CA SER A 152 3.35 -30.72 -0.29
C SER A 152 4.56 -29.78 -0.31
N HIS A 153 5.40 -29.84 0.72
CA HIS A 153 6.65 -29.07 0.77
C HIS A 153 7.64 -29.60 -0.27
N VAL A 154 7.78 -30.92 -0.40
CA VAL A 154 8.57 -31.56 -1.48
C VAL A 154 8.09 -31.09 -2.86
N ALA A 155 6.78 -31.10 -3.10
CA ALA A 155 6.20 -30.64 -4.34
C ALA A 155 6.49 -29.15 -4.60
N GLU A 156 6.31 -28.27 -3.60
CA GLU A 156 6.67 -26.85 -3.75
C GLU A 156 8.16 -26.62 -3.99
N SER A 157 9.04 -27.38 -3.34
CA SER A 157 10.50 -27.26 -3.52
C SER A 157 10.91 -27.69 -4.93
N ALA A 158 10.30 -28.73 -5.50
CA ALA A 158 10.52 -29.09 -6.90
C ALA A 158 10.06 -27.97 -7.87
N LEU A 159 8.88 -27.37 -7.62
CA LEU A 159 8.38 -26.26 -8.45
C LEU A 159 9.24 -24.99 -8.32
N LYS A 160 9.73 -24.67 -7.13
CA LYS A 160 10.67 -23.56 -6.91
C LYS A 160 12.00 -23.81 -7.60
N SER A 161 12.50 -25.05 -7.54
CA SER A 161 13.73 -25.45 -8.23
C SER A 161 13.57 -25.27 -9.75
N LEU A 162 12.45 -25.70 -10.34
CA LEU A 162 12.14 -25.44 -11.75
C LEU A 162 12.13 -23.94 -12.07
N ALA A 163 11.61 -23.11 -11.18
CA ALA A 163 11.54 -21.66 -11.38
C ALA A 163 12.92 -21.01 -11.55
N THR A 164 13.98 -21.60 -10.97
CA THR A 164 15.36 -21.09 -11.11
C THR A 164 15.92 -21.26 -12.53
N HIS A 165 15.30 -22.12 -13.34
CA HIS A 165 15.72 -22.39 -14.71
C HIS A 165 14.91 -21.63 -15.78
N LEU A 166 13.92 -20.80 -15.39
CA LEU A 166 13.06 -20.07 -16.34
C LEU A 166 13.83 -19.06 -17.20
N GLU A 167 14.96 -18.55 -16.72
CA GLU A 167 15.78 -17.61 -17.48
C GLU A 167 16.63 -18.30 -18.56
N ASN A 168 16.73 -19.64 -18.52
CA ASN A 168 17.46 -20.43 -19.51
C ASN A 168 16.54 -20.81 -20.69
N PRO A 169 16.75 -20.25 -21.90
CA PRO A 169 15.91 -20.56 -23.06
C PRO A 169 15.95 -22.04 -23.47
N ASP A 170 17.09 -22.71 -23.26
CA ASP A 170 17.28 -24.12 -23.63
C ASP A 170 16.48 -25.07 -22.73
N ALA A 171 16.09 -24.60 -21.54
CA ALA A 171 15.31 -25.37 -20.57
C ALA A 171 13.80 -25.41 -20.88
N TYR A 172 13.31 -24.49 -21.73
CA TYR A 172 11.86 -24.24 -21.91
C TYR A 172 11.08 -25.52 -22.21
N SER A 173 11.46 -26.27 -23.24
CA SER A 173 10.72 -27.47 -23.68
C SER A 173 10.72 -28.58 -22.63
N VAL A 174 11.81 -28.74 -21.88
CA VAL A 174 11.96 -29.80 -20.87
C VAL A 174 11.13 -29.48 -19.62
N ILE A 175 11.09 -28.20 -19.23
CA ILE A 175 10.24 -27.71 -18.15
C ILE A 175 8.76 -27.86 -18.55
N GLU A 176 8.40 -27.44 -19.76
CA GLU A 176 7.03 -27.52 -20.27
C GLU A 176 6.49 -28.96 -20.25
N GLU A 177 7.28 -29.93 -20.69
CA GLU A 177 6.90 -31.35 -20.68
C GLU A 177 6.71 -31.89 -19.25
N ALA A 178 7.58 -31.51 -18.31
CA ALA A 178 7.47 -31.90 -16.90
C ALA A 178 6.22 -31.30 -16.24
N LEU A 179 5.95 -30.01 -16.47
CA LEU A 179 4.75 -29.34 -16.00
C LEU A 179 3.49 -29.97 -16.58
N HIS A 180 3.47 -30.22 -17.89
CA HIS A 180 2.33 -30.84 -18.56
C HIS A 180 2.01 -32.23 -18.00
N SER A 181 3.06 -33.04 -17.72
CA SER A 181 2.90 -34.37 -17.11
C SER A 181 2.20 -34.32 -15.75
N ILE A 182 2.59 -33.37 -14.90
CA ILE A 182 1.97 -33.18 -13.58
C ILE A 182 0.56 -32.60 -13.71
N CYS A 183 0.37 -31.58 -14.55
CA CYS A 183 -0.95 -31.00 -14.79
C CYS A 183 -1.95 -32.06 -15.26
N LYS A 184 -1.53 -33.00 -16.11
CA LYS A 184 -2.37 -34.12 -16.54
C LYS A 184 -2.82 -35.01 -15.38
N GLY A 185 -1.93 -35.30 -14.43
CA GLY A 185 -2.28 -36.05 -13.22
C GLY A 185 -3.25 -35.30 -12.30
N ILE A 186 -3.13 -33.97 -12.23
CA ILE A 186 -4.02 -33.11 -11.43
C ILE A 186 -5.41 -33.01 -12.06
N VAL A 187 -5.48 -32.78 -13.38
CA VAL A 187 -6.73 -32.54 -14.11
C VAL A 187 -7.63 -33.79 -14.17
N ASP A 188 -7.10 -35.00 -13.93
CA ASP A 188 -7.91 -36.22 -13.80
C ASP A 188 -8.87 -36.16 -12.59
N LYS A 189 -8.41 -35.61 -11.45
CA LYS A 189 -9.17 -35.49 -10.20
C LYS A 189 -8.89 -34.19 -9.44
N PRO A 190 -9.29 -33.03 -10.00
CA PRO A 190 -8.85 -31.74 -9.47
C PRO A 190 -9.58 -31.32 -8.17
N LEU A 191 -10.82 -31.79 -7.95
CA LEU A 191 -11.69 -31.32 -6.87
C LEU A 191 -11.16 -31.65 -5.46
N GLU A 192 -10.51 -32.79 -5.29
CA GLU A 192 -9.93 -33.16 -3.99
C GLU A 192 -8.73 -32.26 -3.65
N MET A 193 -7.88 -31.98 -4.65
CA MET A 193 -6.67 -31.19 -4.48
C MET A 193 -6.95 -29.70 -4.30
N ILE A 194 -7.90 -29.14 -5.07
CA ILE A 194 -8.25 -27.71 -5.00
C ILE A 194 -8.82 -27.32 -3.63
N CYS A 195 -9.56 -28.22 -2.99
CA CYS A 195 -10.15 -28.03 -1.65
C CYS A 195 -9.21 -28.47 -0.50
N ASN A 196 -8.03 -29.02 -0.79
CA ASN A 196 -7.10 -29.49 0.23
C ASN A 196 -6.23 -28.34 0.77
N CYS A 197 -5.98 -28.33 2.08
CA CYS A 197 -5.21 -27.27 2.73
C CYS A 197 -3.74 -27.18 2.28
N TYR A 198 -3.15 -28.32 1.91
CA TYR A 198 -1.79 -28.40 1.36
C TYR A 198 -1.81 -28.34 -0.17
N GLY A 199 -2.71 -29.10 -0.80
CA GLY A 199 -2.84 -29.17 -2.26
C GLY A 199 -3.12 -27.81 -2.90
N SER A 200 -3.95 -26.99 -2.28
CA SER A 200 -4.22 -25.61 -2.74
C SER A 200 -2.99 -24.71 -2.72
N GLN A 201 -2.03 -24.95 -1.82
CA GLN A 201 -0.77 -24.19 -1.78
C GLN A 201 0.13 -24.59 -2.96
N VAL A 202 0.25 -25.89 -3.23
CA VAL A 202 0.97 -26.42 -4.39
C VAL A 202 0.35 -25.92 -5.70
N LEU A 203 -0.98 -25.95 -5.84
CA LEU A 203 -1.69 -25.46 -7.03
C LEU A 203 -1.44 -23.97 -7.28
N ARG A 204 -1.45 -23.14 -6.24
CA ARG A 204 -1.16 -21.71 -6.39
C ARG A 204 0.27 -21.46 -6.86
N THR A 205 1.24 -22.20 -6.32
CA THR A 205 2.64 -22.15 -6.76
C THR A 205 2.78 -22.62 -8.21
N LEU A 206 2.11 -23.71 -8.58
CA LEU A 206 2.10 -24.25 -9.94
C LEU A 206 1.48 -23.25 -10.95
N LEU A 207 0.33 -22.64 -10.63
CA LEU A 207 -0.28 -21.61 -11.47
C LEU A 207 0.66 -20.41 -11.69
N CYS A 208 1.33 -19.94 -10.63
CA CYS A 208 2.30 -18.85 -10.73
C CYS A 208 3.49 -19.24 -11.64
N LEU A 209 4.01 -20.46 -11.49
CA LEU A 209 5.08 -20.99 -12.33
C LEU A 209 4.65 -21.08 -13.80
N CYS A 210 3.47 -21.65 -14.08
CA CYS A 210 2.92 -21.73 -15.43
C CYS A 210 2.70 -20.35 -16.06
N LYS A 211 2.42 -19.30 -15.27
CA LYS A 211 2.31 -17.93 -15.79
C LYS A 211 3.65 -17.18 -15.86
N GLY A 212 4.74 -17.73 -15.31
CA GLY A 212 6.04 -17.05 -15.22
C GLY A 212 6.08 -15.91 -14.20
N ALA A 213 5.21 -15.94 -13.18
CA ALA A 213 5.15 -14.94 -12.12
C ALA A 213 6.16 -15.25 -10.99
N SER A 214 6.68 -14.21 -10.35
CA SER A 214 7.54 -14.36 -9.16
C SER A 214 6.81 -15.08 -8.01
N LEU A 215 7.41 -16.16 -7.51
CA LEU A 215 6.85 -17.00 -6.43
C LEU A 215 6.86 -16.32 -5.05
N ASP A 216 7.54 -15.18 -4.90
CA ASP A 216 7.70 -14.47 -3.62
C ASP A 216 6.63 -13.40 -3.37
N SER A 217 5.68 -13.18 -4.29
CA SER A 217 4.67 -12.14 -4.15
C SER A 217 3.63 -12.49 -3.06
N PRO A 218 3.53 -11.72 -1.95
CA PRO A 218 2.53 -11.97 -0.90
C PRO A 218 1.09 -11.77 -1.39
N GLU A 219 0.90 -10.89 -2.38
CA GLU A 219 -0.42 -10.60 -2.95
C GLU A 219 -0.98 -11.78 -3.75
N LEU A 220 -0.12 -12.54 -4.44
CA LEU A 220 -0.50 -13.78 -5.13
C LEU A 220 -0.83 -14.91 -4.16
N ARG A 221 -0.32 -14.87 -2.92
CA ARG A 221 -0.66 -15.84 -1.87
C ARG A 221 -1.91 -15.45 -1.06
N GLY A 222 -2.60 -14.36 -1.43
CA GLY A 222 -3.81 -13.90 -0.75
C GLY A 222 -3.57 -13.19 0.59
N ALA A 223 -2.32 -12.79 0.89
CA ALA A 223 -2.00 -12.11 2.14
C ALA A 223 -2.35 -10.62 2.09
N LYS A 224 -2.87 -10.09 3.20
CA LYS A 224 -3.13 -8.65 3.35
C LYS A 224 -1.80 -7.89 3.40
N SER A 225 -1.58 -7.02 2.41
CA SER A 225 -0.38 -6.20 2.28
C SER A 225 -0.73 -4.72 2.46
N SER A 226 0.09 -3.98 3.22
CA SER A 226 -0.03 -2.51 3.30
C SER A 226 0.12 -1.84 1.94
N LYS A 227 0.92 -2.44 1.04
CA LYS A 227 1.08 -1.97 -0.35
C LYS A 227 -0.21 -2.16 -1.15
N ALA A 228 -0.85 -3.32 -1.04
CA ALA A 228 -2.13 -3.59 -1.70
C ALA A 228 -3.21 -2.59 -1.25
N LEU A 229 -3.29 -2.31 0.06
CA LEU A 229 -4.23 -1.33 0.59
C LEU A 229 -3.94 0.08 0.08
N ALA A 230 -2.67 0.51 0.07
CA ALA A 230 -2.28 1.82 -0.45
C ALA A 230 -2.63 1.99 -1.94
N LYS A 231 -2.37 0.95 -2.76
CA LYS A 231 -2.74 0.90 -4.19
C LYS A 231 -4.25 1.02 -4.36
N ARG A 232 -5.03 0.20 -3.65
CA ARG A 232 -6.50 0.21 -3.66
C ARG A 232 -7.10 1.57 -3.24
N LEU A 233 -6.44 2.30 -2.34
CA LEU A 233 -6.82 3.66 -1.91
C LEU A 233 -6.21 4.78 -2.76
N ASN A 234 -5.53 4.49 -3.87
CA ASN A 234 -4.85 5.47 -4.73
C ASN A 234 -3.86 6.37 -3.96
N LEU A 235 -3.16 5.82 -2.96
CA LEU A 235 -2.14 6.52 -2.19
C LEU A 235 -0.75 6.26 -2.81
N LYS A 236 0.01 7.32 -3.07
CA LYS A 236 1.40 7.22 -3.54
C LYS A 236 2.31 6.89 -2.36
N MET A 237 3.07 5.80 -2.45
CA MET A 237 4.13 5.48 -1.49
C MET A 237 5.46 6.05 -1.97
N PRO A 238 6.15 6.91 -1.20
CA PRO A 238 7.51 7.31 -1.52
C PRO A 238 8.42 6.07 -1.43
N HIS A 239 9.25 5.82 -2.45
CA HIS A 239 10.28 4.76 -2.53
C HIS A 239 9.89 3.33 -2.96
N LEU A 240 8.76 3.10 -3.62
CA LEU A 240 8.45 1.77 -4.19
C LEU A 240 8.09 1.90 -5.66
N ASP A 241 8.84 1.20 -6.53
CA ASP A 241 8.47 0.97 -7.92
C ASP A 241 7.03 0.45 -8.01
N GLU A 242 6.31 0.85 -9.06
CA GLU A 242 4.98 0.36 -9.38
C GLU A 242 5.04 -1.14 -9.70
N ASN A 243 5.05 -1.96 -8.64
CA ASN A 243 5.02 -3.42 -8.75
C ASN A 243 3.63 -3.85 -9.22
N ASN A 244 3.42 -3.80 -10.53
CA ASN A 244 2.55 -4.77 -11.19
C ASN A 244 3.10 -6.17 -10.90
N ILE A 245 2.27 -7.21 -10.98
CA ILE A 245 2.75 -8.60 -10.90
C ILE A 245 3.93 -8.72 -11.86
N GLN A 246 5.13 -8.96 -11.31
CA GLN A 246 6.32 -9.04 -12.11
C GLN A 246 6.33 -10.41 -12.78
N PHE A 247 5.97 -10.42 -14.05
CA PHE A 247 6.16 -11.56 -14.93
C PHE A 247 7.61 -11.49 -15.39
N SER A 248 8.47 -12.29 -14.74
CA SER A 248 9.90 -12.33 -15.04
C SER A 248 10.17 -13.09 -16.35
N HIS A 249 9.20 -13.87 -16.83
CA HIS A 249 9.31 -14.73 -18.00
C HIS A 249 7.95 -14.82 -18.73
N GLN A 250 7.95 -15.28 -20.00
CA GLN A 250 6.74 -15.50 -20.80
C GLN A 250 5.80 -16.58 -20.21
N GLY A 251 6.32 -17.41 -19.29
CA GLY A 251 5.61 -18.55 -18.72
C GLY A 251 5.36 -19.66 -19.76
N PHE A 252 4.33 -20.45 -19.52
CA PHE A 252 3.84 -21.57 -20.32
C PHE A 252 2.32 -21.42 -20.52
N PRO A 253 1.87 -20.52 -21.42
CA PRO A 253 0.45 -20.18 -21.54
C PRO A 253 -0.46 -21.38 -21.80
N ASP A 254 -0.05 -22.30 -22.69
CA ASP A 254 -0.86 -23.48 -23.03
C ASP A 254 -1.03 -24.42 -21.82
N VAL A 255 0.04 -24.61 -21.03
CA VAL A 255 0.00 -25.41 -19.80
C VAL A 255 -0.85 -24.72 -18.73
N PHE A 256 -0.74 -23.39 -18.60
CA PHE A 256 -1.57 -22.59 -17.69
C PHE A 256 -3.05 -22.75 -18.03
N SER A 257 -3.43 -22.54 -19.29
CA SER A 257 -4.81 -22.66 -19.75
C SER A 257 -5.33 -24.10 -19.59
N TYR A 258 -4.53 -25.12 -19.94
CA TYR A 258 -4.89 -26.53 -19.75
C TYR A 258 -5.19 -26.85 -18.28
N LEU A 259 -4.31 -26.44 -17.37
CA LEU A 259 -4.49 -26.66 -15.94
C LEU A 259 -5.73 -25.93 -15.40
N LEU A 260 -5.89 -24.65 -15.76
CA LEU A 260 -6.99 -23.83 -15.26
C LEU A 260 -8.34 -24.34 -15.75
N SER A 261 -8.48 -24.58 -17.05
CA SER A 261 -9.70 -25.17 -17.63
C SER A 261 -9.99 -26.53 -17.01
N GLY A 262 -8.97 -27.36 -16.77
CA GLY A 262 -9.15 -28.67 -16.14
C GLY A 262 -9.64 -28.59 -14.69
N ILE A 263 -9.08 -27.69 -13.89
CA ILE A 263 -9.48 -27.50 -12.48
C ILE A 263 -10.89 -26.92 -12.36
N LEU A 264 -11.29 -26.08 -13.30
CA LEU A 264 -12.61 -25.42 -13.30
C LEU A 264 -13.68 -26.22 -14.09
N ASN A 265 -13.31 -27.30 -14.76
CA ASN A 265 -14.24 -28.17 -15.48
C ASN A 265 -15.00 -29.09 -14.52
N CYS A 266 -15.93 -28.52 -13.75
CA CYS A 266 -16.78 -29.23 -12.83
C CYS A 266 -18.26 -28.90 -13.04
N SER A 267 -19.16 -29.64 -12.39
CA SER A 267 -20.58 -29.33 -12.47
C SER A 267 -20.90 -27.98 -11.81
N ARG A 268 -22.01 -27.34 -12.19
CA ARG A 268 -22.49 -26.12 -11.51
C ARG A 268 -22.71 -26.34 -10.00
N LYS A 269 -23.07 -27.57 -9.60
CA LYS A 269 -23.21 -27.91 -8.18
C LYS A 269 -21.86 -27.89 -7.47
N ASP A 270 -20.84 -28.51 -8.07
CA ASP A 270 -19.48 -28.53 -7.52
C ASP A 270 -18.90 -27.12 -7.45
N MET A 271 -19.09 -26.31 -8.49
CA MET A 271 -18.64 -24.92 -8.50
C MET A 271 -19.27 -24.10 -7.36
N LYS A 272 -20.56 -24.30 -7.05
CA LYS A 272 -21.20 -23.67 -5.87
C LYS A 272 -20.53 -24.08 -4.55
N TYR A 273 -19.97 -25.28 -4.44
CA TYR A 273 -19.15 -25.67 -3.27
C TYR A 273 -17.77 -24.99 -3.30
N LEU A 274 -17.11 -24.92 -4.46
CA LEU A 274 -15.81 -24.26 -4.61
C LEU A 274 -15.87 -22.75 -4.29
N GLN A 275 -16.98 -22.10 -4.60
CA GLN A 275 -17.21 -20.68 -4.27
C GLN A 275 -17.07 -20.37 -2.77
N VAL A 276 -17.45 -21.30 -1.90
CA VAL A 276 -17.52 -21.11 -0.44
C VAL A 276 -16.45 -21.89 0.33
N ASP A 277 -15.73 -22.80 -0.32
CA ASP A 277 -14.58 -23.46 0.27
C ASP A 277 -13.35 -22.52 0.31
N GLN A 278 -12.67 -22.51 1.45
CA GLN A 278 -11.59 -21.55 1.71
C GLN A 278 -10.40 -21.77 0.75
N TYR A 279 -10.05 -23.03 0.49
CA TYR A 279 -8.82 -23.38 -0.22
C TYR A 279 -9.00 -23.23 -1.73
N SER A 280 -10.13 -23.70 -2.25
CA SER A 280 -10.49 -23.52 -3.65
C SER A 280 -10.69 -22.05 -4.01
N SER A 281 -11.34 -21.27 -3.14
CA SER A 281 -11.41 -19.80 -3.29
C SER A 281 -10.02 -19.17 -3.44
N LEU A 282 -9.03 -19.57 -2.62
CA LEU A 282 -7.65 -19.06 -2.74
C LEU A 282 -6.98 -19.45 -4.06
N VAL A 283 -7.22 -20.67 -4.56
CA VAL A 283 -6.70 -21.11 -5.87
C VAL A 283 -7.30 -20.27 -6.99
N ILE A 284 -8.62 -20.08 -6.99
CA ILE A 284 -9.33 -19.30 -8.03
C ILE A 284 -8.90 -17.82 -7.96
N GLN A 285 -8.78 -17.24 -6.76
CA GLN A 285 -8.25 -15.88 -6.57
C GLN A 285 -6.86 -15.72 -7.19
N THR A 286 -5.99 -16.73 -7.03
CA THR A 286 -4.64 -16.70 -7.60
C THR A 286 -4.70 -16.75 -9.13
N ALA A 287 -5.49 -17.66 -9.69
CA ALA A 287 -5.70 -17.75 -11.15
C ALA A 287 -6.21 -16.43 -11.74
N LEU A 288 -7.23 -15.83 -11.15
CA LEU A 288 -7.79 -14.56 -11.60
C LEU A 288 -6.77 -13.41 -11.56
N ARG A 289 -5.94 -13.33 -10.52
CA ARG A 289 -4.87 -12.31 -10.43
C ARG A 289 -3.82 -12.50 -11.52
N LEU A 290 -3.50 -13.74 -11.89
CA LEU A 290 -2.54 -14.06 -12.94
C LEU A 290 -3.05 -13.71 -14.35
N MET A 291 -4.37 -13.61 -14.53
CA MET A 291 -5.05 -13.26 -15.79
C MET A 291 -5.39 -11.76 -15.90
N VAL A 292 -4.82 -10.90 -15.05
CA VAL A 292 -5.04 -9.45 -15.11
C VAL A 292 -4.75 -8.92 -16.53
N LYS A 293 -5.73 -8.23 -17.13
CA LYS A 293 -5.71 -7.68 -18.50
C LYS A 293 -5.87 -8.71 -19.63
N GLU A 294 -6.23 -9.96 -19.31
CA GLU A 294 -6.59 -10.98 -20.31
C GLU A 294 -8.11 -11.05 -20.46
N ASP A 295 -8.68 -9.96 -21.00
CA ASP A 295 -10.14 -9.71 -20.97
C ASP A 295 -10.95 -10.87 -21.56
N ASN A 296 -10.49 -11.47 -22.67
CA ASN A 296 -11.20 -12.60 -23.30
C ASN A 296 -11.29 -13.82 -22.38
N GLU A 297 -10.20 -14.16 -21.68
CA GLU A 297 -10.18 -15.30 -20.77
C GLU A 297 -10.98 -15.00 -19.50
N LEU A 298 -10.89 -13.76 -18.99
CA LEU A 298 -11.67 -13.32 -17.83
C LEU A 298 -13.19 -13.33 -18.10
N LEU A 299 -13.61 -12.97 -19.31
CA LEU A 299 -15.01 -13.04 -19.76
C LEU A 299 -15.53 -14.49 -19.89
N GLU A 300 -14.64 -15.48 -20.00
CA GLU A 300 -15.01 -16.90 -20.01
C GLU A 300 -15.03 -17.49 -18.59
N ILE A 301 -13.97 -17.23 -17.81
CA ILE A 301 -13.74 -17.86 -16.51
C ILE A 301 -14.63 -17.28 -15.42
N ILE A 302 -14.80 -15.96 -15.33
CA ILE A 302 -15.58 -15.35 -14.25
C ILE A 302 -17.05 -15.79 -14.29
N PRO A 303 -17.74 -15.81 -15.46
CA PRO A 303 -19.12 -16.28 -15.50
C PRO A 303 -19.28 -17.77 -15.13
N LEU A 304 -18.29 -18.59 -15.47
CA LEU A 304 -18.23 -19.99 -15.04
C LEU A 304 -18.09 -20.09 -13.52
N VAL A 305 -17.18 -19.33 -12.93
CA VAL A 305 -16.95 -19.28 -11.48
C VAL A 305 -18.18 -18.77 -10.75
N LEU A 306 -18.86 -17.74 -11.26
CA LEU A 306 -20.08 -17.18 -10.67
C LEU A 306 -21.35 -17.99 -10.98
N CYS A 307 -21.23 -19.07 -11.76
CA CYS A 307 -22.35 -19.91 -12.18
C CYS A 307 -23.45 -19.13 -12.93
N CYS A 308 -23.07 -18.13 -13.73
CA CYS A 308 -23.96 -17.23 -14.49
C CYS A 308 -23.82 -17.34 -16.01
N ASN A 309 -23.20 -18.40 -16.54
CA ASN A 309 -23.18 -18.67 -17.98
C ASN A 309 -24.61 -18.73 -18.54
N SER A 310 -24.92 -17.88 -19.51
CA SER A 310 -26.21 -17.93 -20.21
C SER A 310 -26.30 -19.22 -21.04
N ALA A 311 -27.46 -19.89 -21.00
CA ALA A 311 -27.73 -21.01 -21.90
C ALA A 311 -27.88 -20.56 -23.37
N ASN A 312 -28.16 -19.28 -23.59
CA ASN A 312 -28.39 -18.68 -24.90
C ASN A 312 -27.18 -17.79 -25.30
N ARG A 313 -26.28 -18.34 -26.11
CA ARG A 313 -25.10 -17.65 -26.68
C ARG A 313 -25.45 -16.64 -27.80
N GLU A 314 -26.71 -16.28 -27.96
CA GLU A 314 -27.18 -15.45 -29.09
C GLU A 314 -27.12 -13.94 -28.81
N GLU A 315 -26.96 -13.52 -27.55
CA GLU A 315 -26.74 -12.12 -27.19
C GLU A 315 -25.25 -11.84 -26.94
N GLU A 316 -24.69 -10.81 -27.59
CA GLU A 316 -23.31 -10.37 -27.38
C GLU A 316 -23.16 -9.77 -25.97
N GLY A 317 -22.56 -10.53 -25.04
CA GLY A 317 -22.16 -10.04 -23.72
C GLY A 317 -22.46 -11.02 -22.58
N VAL A 318 -21.86 -10.76 -21.41
CA VAL A 318 -22.20 -11.50 -20.19
C VAL A 318 -23.49 -10.94 -19.63
N HIS A 319 -24.50 -11.80 -19.45
CA HIS A 319 -25.77 -11.44 -18.83
C HIS A 319 -26.00 -12.24 -17.54
N ILE A 320 -26.39 -11.55 -16.46
CA ILE A 320 -26.69 -12.20 -15.18
C ILE A 320 -28.21 -12.23 -14.95
N GLU A 321 -28.78 -13.44 -14.97
CA GLU A 321 -30.19 -13.68 -14.68
C GLU A 321 -30.54 -13.26 -13.23
N THR A 322 -31.80 -12.88 -13.00
CA THR A 322 -32.22 -12.26 -11.73
C THR A 322 -32.17 -13.21 -10.54
N ASP A 323 -32.47 -14.50 -10.74
CA ASP A 323 -32.34 -15.54 -9.73
C ASP A 323 -30.87 -15.80 -9.38
N VAL A 324 -29.99 -15.84 -10.40
CA VAL A 324 -28.54 -16.01 -10.20
C VAL A 324 -27.95 -14.80 -9.49
N ALA A 325 -28.38 -13.58 -9.82
CA ALA A 325 -27.95 -12.39 -9.10
C ALA A 325 -28.32 -12.44 -7.61
N LYS A 326 -29.51 -12.97 -7.26
CA LYS A 326 -29.91 -13.18 -5.86
C LYS A 326 -29.05 -14.23 -5.16
N ASP A 327 -28.79 -15.36 -5.82
CA ASP A 327 -27.89 -16.40 -5.30
C ASP A 327 -26.50 -15.81 -4.98
N ILE A 328 -25.92 -15.03 -5.90
CA ILE A 328 -24.62 -14.36 -5.71
C ILE A 328 -24.69 -13.38 -4.53
N LEU A 329 -25.74 -12.58 -4.46
CA LEU A 329 -25.93 -11.59 -3.40
C LEU A 329 -26.04 -12.23 -2.00
N GLU A 330 -26.75 -13.36 -1.89
CA GLU A 330 -26.88 -14.12 -0.65
C GLU A 330 -25.54 -14.72 -0.19
N LEU A 331 -24.74 -15.20 -1.14
CA LEU A 331 -23.41 -15.75 -0.87
C LEU A 331 -22.36 -14.70 -0.51
N MET A 332 -22.61 -13.41 -0.80
CA MET A 332 -21.65 -12.32 -0.57
C MET A 332 -21.18 -12.19 0.88
N LYS A 333 -21.99 -12.70 1.81
CA LYS A 333 -21.66 -12.73 3.24
C LYS A 333 -20.80 -13.91 3.60
N ASP A 334 -20.57 -14.92 2.76
CA ASP A 334 -19.62 -15.99 3.06
C ASP A 334 -18.17 -15.47 3.05
N ASN A 335 -17.30 -16.05 3.89
CA ASN A 335 -15.92 -15.57 4.03
C ASN A 335 -15.06 -15.87 2.80
N SER A 336 -15.17 -17.09 2.27
CA SER A 336 -14.39 -17.53 1.12
C SER A 336 -14.89 -16.86 -0.15
N PHE A 337 -16.22 -16.78 -0.29
CA PHE A 337 -16.83 -16.13 -1.44
C PHE A 337 -16.61 -14.62 -1.45
N SER A 338 -16.69 -13.92 -0.30
CA SER A 338 -16.41 -12.48 -0.25
C SER A 338 -15.00 -12.16 -0.75
N HIS A 339 -13.99 -12.95 -0.36
CA HIS A 339 -12.63 -12.76 -0.83
C HIS A 339 -12.47 -13.08 -2.32
N LEU A 340 -13.18 -14.09 -2.82
CA LEU A 340 -13.21 -14.38 -4.25
C LEU A 340 -13.80 -13.21 -5.06
N VAL A 341 -14.93 -12.65 -4.61
CA VAL A 341 -15.59 -11.53 -5.31
C VAL A 341 -14.77 -10.24 -5.23
N GLU A 342 -14.03 -10.00 -4.15
CA GLU A 342 -13.05 -8.89 -4.11
C GLU A 342 -12.08 -8.96 -5.30
N VAL A 343 -11.52 -10.15 -5.58
CA VAL A 343 -10.60 -10.35 -6.71
C VAL A 343 -11.30 -10.25 -8.04
N ILE A 344 -12.50 -10.82 -8.17
CA ILE A 344 -13.31 -10.70 -9.40
C ILE A 344 -13.51 -9.23 -9.75
N LEU A 345 -13.88 -8.38 -8.79
CA LEU A 345 -14.08 -6.94 -9.05
C LEU A 345 -12.79 -6.19 -9.39
N GLU A 346 -11.64 -6.64 -8.87
CA GLU A 346 -10.33 -6.07 -9.18
C GLU A 346 -9.89 -6.38 -10.62
N VAL A 347 -10.25 -7.55 -11.17
CA VAL A 347 -9.80 -7.99 -12.49
C VAL A 347 -10.86 -7.88 -13.59
N ALA A 348 -12.15 -7.75 -13.24
CA ALA A 348 -13.25 -7.79 -14.19
C ALA A 348 -13.10 -6.75 -15.32
N PRO A 349 -13.23 -7.17 -16.59
CA PRO A 349 -13.38 -6.28 -17.73
C PRO A 349 -14.59 -5.35 -17.54
N GLU A 350 -14.58 -4.20 -18.20
CA GLU A 350 -15.55 -3.12 -17.98
C GLU A 350 -17.00 -3.59 -18.15
N SER A 351 -17.30 -4.33 -19.22
CA SER A 351 -18.66 -4.85 -19.49
C SER A 351 -19.17 -5.74 -18.36
N LEU A 352 -18.33 -6.66 -17.89
CA LEU A 352 -18.65 -7.58 -16.81
C LEU A 352 -18.81 -6.87 -15.46
N TYR A 353 -17.91 -5.92 -15.17
CA TYR A 353 -18.02 -5.08 -13.97
C TYR A 353 -19.35 -4.32 -13.96
N ASN A 354 -19.75 -3.73 -15.09
CA ASN A 354 -20.99 -2.97 -15.21
C ASN A 354 -22.23 -3.86 -14.98
N GLU A 355 -22.24 -5.08 -15.54
CA GLU A 355 -23.33 -6.03 -15.32
C GLU A 355 -23.42 -6.46 -13.84
N LEU A 356 -22.29 -6.78 -13.21
CA LEU A 356 -22.23 -7.09 -11.77
C LEU A 356 -22.75 -5.92 -10.93
N PHE A 357 -22.28 -4.71 -11.22
CA PHE A 357 -22.71 -3.50 -10.52
C PHE A 357 -24.22 -3.32 -10.56
N HIS A 358 -24.82 -3.42 -11.76
CA HIS A 358 -26.25 -3.14 -11.94
C HIS A 358 -27.18 -4.29 -11.51
N LYS A 359 -26.77 -5.55 -11.70
CA LYS A 359 -27.63 -6.72 -11.41
C LYS A 359 -27.48 -7.23 -9.99
N VAL A 360 -26.29 -7.16 -9.41
CA VAL A 360 -25.97 -7.76 -8.11
C VAL A 360 -25.90 -6.73 -6.99
N PHE A 361 -25.15 -5.63 -7.20
CA PHE A 361 -24.81 -4.71 -6.10
C PHE A 361 -25.79 -3.56 -5.91
N LYS A 362 -26.30 -2.98 -6.99
CA LYS A 362 -27.20 -1.81 -6.94
C LYS A 362 -28.43 -2.10 -6.07
N ASN A 363 -28.78 -1.15 -5.22
CA ASN A 363 -29.84 -1.21 -4.20
C ASN A 363 -29.51 -2.12 -2.99
N SER A 364 -28.28 -2.62 -2.87
CA SER A 364 -27.83 -3.43 -1.72
C SER A 364 -26.47 -2.99 -1.18
N ILE A 365 -25.92 -1.87 -1.67
CA ILE A 365 -24.57 -1.41 -1.35
C ILE A 365 -24.47 -1.07 0.15
N TYR A 366 -25.47 -0.40 0.70
CA TYR A 366 -25.49 -0.06 2.13
C TYR A 366 -25.57 -1.30 3.02
N ASP A 367 -26.50 -2.21 2.75
CA ASP A 367 -26.69 -3.42 3.58
C ASP A 367 -25.45 -4.32 3.58
N LEU A 368 -24.80 -4.47 2.43
CA LEU A 368 -23.54 -5.21 2.31
C LEU A 368 -22.37 -4.49 3.02
N SER A 369 -22.39 -3.15 3.08
CA SER A 369 -21.36 -2.37 3.76
C SER A 369 -21.35 -2.57 5.27
N LEU A 370 -22.48 -2.96 5.87
CA LEU A 370 -22.58 -3.24 7.31
C LEU A 370 -22.10 -4.65 7.69
N ASP A 371 -22.11 -5.59 6.75
CA ASP A 371 -21.69 -6.96 7.00
C ASP A 371 -20.17 -7.06 7.27
N GLN A 372 -19.76 -7.98 8.16
CA GLN A 372 -18.36 -8.14 8.56
C GLN A 372 -17.43 -8.60 7.42
N ARG A 373 -17.98 -9.27 6.40
CA ARG A 373 -17.25 -9.85 5.26
C ARG A 373 -17.55 -9.08 3.98
N ALA A 374 -18.83 -8.86 3.67
CA ALA A 374 -19.23 -8.21 2.41
C ALA A 374 -18.79 -6.73 2.31
N ASN A 375 -18.50 -6.05 3.41
CA ASN A 375 -17.99 -4.67 3.35
C ASN A 375 -16.67 -4.55 2.57
N PHE A 376 -15.83 -5.59 2.57
CA PHE A 376 -14.59 -5.59 1.80
C PHE A 376 -14.84 -5.74 0.29
N VAL A 377 -15.91 -6.46 -0.08
CA VAL A 377 -16.41 -6.52 -1.46
C VAL A 377 -16.87 -5.13 -1.91
N ILE A 378 -17.61 -4.41 -1.06
CA ILE A 378 -18.02 -3.04 -1.37
C ILE A 378 -16.81 -2.11 -1.50
N GLN A 379 -15.78 -2.26 -0.67
CA GLN A 379 -14.53 -1.52 -0.85
C GLN A 379 -13.86 -1.82 -2.21
N ALA A 380 -13.87 -3.08 -2.66
CA ALA A 380 -13.35 -3.48 -3.97
C ALA A 380 -14.22 -2.93 -5.12
N LEU A 381 -15.54 -2.95 -4.98
CA LEU A 381 -16.50 -2.36 -5.91
C LEU A 381 -16.19 -0.87 -6.11
N ILE A 382 -16.18 -0.10 -5.01
CA ILE A 382 -15.94 1.34 -5.05
C ILE A 382 -14.57 1.67 -5.66
N SER A 383 -13.52 0.92 -5.28
CA SER A 383 -12.17 1.11 -5.81
C SER A 383 -12.11 0.99 -7.33
N ASN A 384 -12.92 0.08 -7.91
CA ASN A 384 -12.92 -0.28 -9.32
C ASN A 384 -14.08 0.34 -10.14
N ALA A 385 -14.87 1.25 -9.56
CA ALA A 385 -15.89 2.00 -10.29
C ALA A 385 -15.29 2.73 -11.51
N LYS A 386 -15.97 2.62 -12.65
CA LYS A 386 -15.46 2.97 -13.98
C LYS A 386 -15.79 4.41 -14.37
N ASP A 387 -16.99 4.87 -14.02
CA ASP A 387 -17.53 6.14 -14.49
C ASP A 387 -18.22 6.96 -13.39
N GLN A 388 -18.64 8.18 -13.76
CA GLN A 388 -19.27 9.13 -12.84
C GLN A 388 -20.72 8.75 -12.48
N ASP A 389 -21.40 7.97 -13.30
CA ASP A 389 -22.78 7.54 -13.06
C ASP A 389 -22.82 6.49 -11.95
N GLN A 390 -21.90 5.52 -12.01
CA GLN A 390 -21.66 4.57 -10.92
C GLN A 390 -21.30 5.28 -9.63
N MET A 391 -20.43 6.28 -9.68
CA MET A 391 -20.09 7.10 -8.51
C MET A 391 -21.34 7.78 -7.92
N GLY A 392 -22.24 8.31 -8.76
CA GLY A 392 -23.51 8.89 -8.33
C GLY A 392 -24.39 7.88 -7.60
N LEU A 393 -24.59 6.69 -8.17
CA LEU A 393 -25.41 5.62 -7.59
C LEU A 393 -24.84 5.11 -6.25
N ILE A 394 -23.52 4.92 -6.16
CA ILE A 394 -22.85 4.54 -4.91
C ILE A 394 -23.03 5.64 -3.85
N TRP A 395 -22.88 6.90 -4.25
CA TRP A 395 -23.02 8.05 -3.36
C TRP A 395 -24.42 8.15 -2.76
N GLU A 396 -25.47 7.93 -3.57
CA GLU A 396 -26.87 7.97 -3.13
C GLU A 396 -27.19 6.93 -2.04
N GLU A 397 -26.63 5.72 -2.14
CA GLU A 397 -26.84 4.66 -1.16
C GLU A 397 -26.00 4.85 0.12
N LEU A 398 -24.77 5.37 0.01
CA LEU A 398 -23.81 5.38 1.12
C LEU A 398 -23.67 6.72 1.84
N ALA A 399 -23.63 7.85 1.14
CA ALA A 399 -23.31 9.14 1.75
C ALA A 399 -24.28 9.54 2.88
N PRO A 400 -25.61 9.33 2.75
CA PRO A 400 -26.56 9.59 3.84
C PRO A 400 -26.38 8.71 5.09
N ARG A 401 -25.50 7.70 5.03
CA ARG A 401 -25.25 6.69 6.07
C ARG A 401 -23.80 6.68 6.56
N PHE A 402 -23.00 7.70 6.22
CA PHE A 402 -21.60 7.79 6.65
C PHE A 402 -21.44 7.69 8.16
N LYS A 403 -22.32 8.33 8.93
CA LYS A 403 -22.28 8.23 10.40
C LYS A 403 -22.44 6.78 10.86
N ASP A 404 -23.42 6.06 10.32
CA ASP A 404 -23.70 4.67 10.65
C ASP A 404 -22.52 3.75 10.32
N LEU A 405 -21.89 3.97 9.15
CA LEU A 405 -20.69 3.23 8.73
C LEU A 405 -19.52 3.45 9.69
N LEU A 406 -19.27 4.70 10.11
CA LEU A 406 -18.19 5.01 11.04
C LEU A 406 -18.46 4.43 12.43
N GLU A 407 -19.69 4.55 12.94
CA GLU A 407 -20.11 3.98 14.24
C GLU A 407 -19.98 2.45 14.29
N GLN A 408 -20.23 1.78 13.17
CA GLN A 408 -20.13 0.32 13.06
C GLN A 408 -18.72 -0.18 12.66
N GLY A 409 -17.71 0.70 12.67
CA GLY A 409 -16.33 0.35 12.35
C GLY A 409 -16.09 0.03 10.87
N LYS A 410 -16.96 0.49 9.97
CA LYS A 410 -16.88 0.32 8.51
C LYS A 410 -16.23 1.51 7.81
N SER A 411 -15.27 2.14 8.48
CA SER A 411 -14.56 3.34 8.01
C SER A 411 -13.82 3.14 6.68
N GLY A 412 -13.44 1.89 6.35
CA GLY A 412 -12.87 1.54 5.05
C GLY A 412 -13.78 1.92 3.89
N VAL A 413 -15.09 1.65 3.98
CA VAL A 413 -16.07 1.99 2.92
C VAL A 413 -16.05 3.49 2.63
N VAL A 414 -16.00 4.32 3.68
CA VAL A 414 -15.91 5.79 3.55
C VAL A 414 -14.58 6.22 2.91
N ALA A 415 -13.46 5.63 3.33
CA ALA A 415 -12.14 5.91 2.76
C ALA A 415 -12.09 5.59 1.26
N PHE A 416 -12.63 4.45 0.86
CA PHE A 416 -12.71 4.04 -0.53
C PHE A 416 -13.61 4.96 -1.36
N LEU A 417 -14.75 5.42 -0.81
CA LEU A 417 -15.62 6.36 -1.53
C LEU A 417 -14.95 7.73 -1.74
N LEU A 418 -14.19 8.22 -0.76
CA LEU A 418 -13.38 9.43 -0.92
C LEU A 418 -12.26 9.25 -1.95
N SER A 419 -11.61 8.09 -1.97
CA SER A 419 -10.58 7.80 -2.98
C SER A 419 -11.17 7.73 -4.39
N ALA A 420 -12.33 7.08 -4.55
CA ALA A 420 -13.03 6.98 -5.82
C ALA A 420 -13.53 8.35 -6.31
N SER A 421 -14.09 9.18 -5.41
CA SER A 421 -14.54 10.54 -5.77
C SER A 421 -13.40 11.39 -6.32
N GLN A 422 -12.21 11.27 -5.73
CA GLN A 422 -11.00 11.92 -6.22
C GLN A 422 -10.56 11.37 -7.58
N ARG A 423 -10.49 10.04 -7.73
CA ARG A 423 -10.03 9.38 -8.96
C ARG A 423 -10.93 9.69 -10.15
N LEU A 424 -12.24 9.70 -9.94
CA LEU A 424 -13.26 9.94 -10.96
C LEU A 424 -13.62 11.42 -11.14
N GLN A 425 -13.03 12.30 -10.31
CA GLN A 425 -13.31 13.74 -10.29
C GLN A 425 -14.83 14.02 -10.23
N SER A 426 -15.51 13.33 -9.33
CA SER A 426 -16.97 13.36 -9.20
C SER A 426 -17.38 13.29 -7.74
N HIS A 427 -18.36 14.10 -7.34
CA HIS A 427 -18.90 14.17 -5.97
C HIS A 427 -17.88 14.57 -4.87
N GLU A 428 -16.71 15.12 -5.22
CA GLU A 428 -15.63 15.47 -4.30
C GLU A 428 -16.11 16.32 -3.10
N HIS A 429 -16.73 17.48 -3.38
CA HIS A 429 -17.28 18.36 -2.35
C HIS A 429 -18.38 17.68 -1.53
N LYS A 430 -19.28 16.93 -2.18
CA LYS A 430 -20.39 16.25 -1.52
C LYS A 430 -19.91 15.18 -0.54
N CYS A 431 -18.89 14.40 -0.90
CA CYS A 431 -18.29 13.38 -0.04
C CYS A 431 -17.60 14.00 1.18
N LEU A 432 -16.83 15.07 0.98
CA LEU A 432 -16.15 15.79 2.06
C LEU A 432 -17.16 16.38 3.04
N GLU A 433 -18.22 17.02 2.54
CA GLU A 433 -19.27 17.60 3.37
C GLU A 433 -20.04 16.52 4.15
N ALA A 434 -20.40 15.41 3.51
CA ALA A 434 -21.06 14.28 4.17
C ALA A 434 -20.19 13.67 5.29
N LEU A 435 -18.87 13.58 5.10
CA LEU A 435 -17.96 13.15 6.16
C LEU A 435 -17.89 14.15 7.31
N ALA A 436 -17.83 15.46 7.00
CA ALA A 436 -17.83 16.49 8.03
C ALA A 436 -19.11 16.45 8.88
N ASP A 437 -20.28 16.29 8.24
CA ASP A 437 -21.58 16.17 8.91
C ASP A 437 -21.74 14.87 9.70
N ALA A 438 -21.07 13.78 9.28
CA ALA A 438 -21.05 12.53 10.03
C ALA A 438 -20.22 12.62 11.32
N LEU A 439 -19.20 13.48 11.34
CA LEU A 439 -18.29 13.65 12.48
C LEU A 439 -18.67 14.80 13.40
N CYS A 440 -19.28 15.85 12.87
CA CYS A 440 -19.66 17.07 13.59
C CYS A 440 -21.14 17.36 13.40
N SER A 441 -21.82 17.75 14.48
CA SER A 441 -23.20 18.20 14.35
C SER A 441 -23.29 19.54 13.60
N LYS A 442 -24.43 19.83 12.96
CA LYS A 442 -24.60 21.02 12.11
C LYS A 442 -24.32 22.37 12.79
N ASN A 443 -24.43 22.42 14.12
CA ASN A 443 -24.23 23.65 14.91
C ASN A 443 -22.87 23.70 15.61
N GLU A 444 -22.04 22.66 15.45
CA GLU A 444 -20.76 22.53 16.12
C GLU A 444 -19.63 23.07 15.23
N SER A 445 -18.63 23.70 15.85
CA SER A 445 -17.42 24.11 15.13
C SER A 445 -16.71 22.88 14.55
N ARG A 446 -16.36 22.93 13.26
CA ARG A 446 -15.64 21.83 12.57
C ARG A 446 -14.13 21.78 12.92
N ILE A 447 -13.72 22.42 14.01
CA ILE A 447 -12.32 22.46 14.47
C ILE A 447 -11.87 21.07 14.96
N SER A 448 -12.79 20.23 15.42
CA SER A 448 -12.49 18.89 15.95
C SER A 448 -12.47 17.77 14.90
N LEU A 449 -12.59 18.07 13.60
CA LEU A 449 -12.60 17.04 12.53
C LEU A 449 -11.34 16.17 12.53
N SER A 450 -10.15 16.78 12.54
CA SER A 450 -8.88 16.07 12.49
C SER A 450 -8.66 15.25 13.77
N PRO A 451 -8.80 15.80 14.99
CA PRO A 451 -8.76 15.00 16.22
C PRO A 451 -9.69 13.78 16.19
N ARG A 452 -10.97 13.97 15.79
CA ARG A 452 -11.95 12.88 15.70
C ARG A 452 -11.56 11.81 14.70
N LEU A 453 -10.97 12.18 13.56
CA LEU A 453 -10.47 11.21 12.58
C LEU A 453 -9.21 10.49 13.07
N LEU A 454 -8.26 11.21 13.69
CA LEU A 454 -7.04 10.62 14.25
C LEU A 454 -7.36 9.56 15.32
N PHE A 455 -8.45 9.74 16.08
CA PHE A 455 -8.90 8.80 17.10
C PHE A 455 -10.35 8.36 16.88
N LEU A 456 -10.64 7.89 15.66
CA LEU A 456 -11.99 7.55 15.22
C LEU A 456 -12.74 6.65 16.21
N ASP A 457 -12.12 5.54 16.60
CA ASP A 457 -12.72 4.56 17.51
C ASP A 457 -12.94 5.17 18.90
N ASN A 458 -11.95 5.88 19.45
CA ASN A 458 -12.07 6.51 20.77
C ASN A 458 -13.19 7.56 20.80
N TYR A 459 -13.38 8.31 19.71
CA TYR A 459 -14.47 9.27 19.60
C TYR A 459 -15.83 8.57 19.55
N PHE A 460 -16.00 7.57 18.67
CA PHE A 460 -17.29 6.90 18.51
C PHE A 460 -17.68 6.04 19.72
N TYR A 461 -16.69 5.44 20.41
CA TYR A 461 -16.90 4.71 21.67
C TYR A 461 -16.96 5.60 22.92
N SER A 462 -16.73 6.91 22.80
CA SER A 462 -16.91 7.82 23.93
C SER A 462 -18.38 7.86 24.37
N GLN A 463 -18.59 7.77 25.70
CA GLN A 463 -19.91 7.91 26.32
C GLN A 463 -20.47 9.32 26.13
N ASP A 464 -19.61 10.33 26.25
CA ASP A 464 -19.95 11.72 25.98
C ASP A 464 -19.14 12.21 24.78
N LYS A 465 -19.81 12.31 23.63
CA LYS A 465 -19.21 12.81 22.38
C LYS A 465 -19.07 14.33 22.38
N SER A 466 -19.84 15.04 23.19
CA SER A 466 -19.87 16.51 23.22
C SER A 466 -18.66 17.10 23.95
N SER A 467 -18.12 16.38 24.94
CA SER A 467 -16.91 16.76 25.68
C SER A 467 -15.63 16.05 25.21
N TRP A 468 -15.73 15.18 24.19
CA TRP A 468 -14.57 14.47 23.67
C TRP A 468 -13.64 15.41 22.89
N GLU A 469 -12.39 15.53 23.34
CA GLU A 469 -11.37 16.37 22.69
C GLU A 469 -10.18 15.57 22.13
N TRP A 470 -9.66 14.60 22.89
CA TRP A 470 -8.42 13.88 22.58
C TRP A 470 -8.32 12.55 23.34
N ALA A 471 -7.35 11.70 22.95
CA ALA A 471 -7.04 10.44 23.62
C ALA A 471 -5.52 10.33 23.93
N PRO A 472 -5.06 10.90 25.06
CA PRO A 472 -3.63 11.00 25.37
C PRO A 472 -2.93 9.62 25.43
N GLY A 473 -1.83 9.47 24.69
CA GLY A 473 -1.00 8.27 24.66
C GLY A 473 -1.62 7.07 23.94
N ALA A 474 -2.83 7.23 23.38
CA ALA A 474 -3.45 6.19 22.57
C ALA A 474 -2.80 6.13 21.19
N LYS A 475 -2.79 4.95 20.57
CA LYS A 475 -2.40 4.80 19.16
C LYS A 475 -3.47 5.42 18.27
N MET A 476 -3.06 6.17 17.25
CA MET A 476 -4.02 6.75 16.31
C MET A 476 -4.66 5.68 15.42
N HIS A 477 -5.91 5.92 15.05
CA HIS A 477 -6.70 4.98 14.25
C HIS A 477 -6.20 4.94 12.81
N LEU A 478 -5.80 3.75 12.35
CA LEU A 478 -5.17 3.54 11.04
C LEU A 478 -6.03 4.08 9.89
N MET A 479 -7.30 3.66 9.79
CA MET A 479 -8.15 4.07 8.68
C MET A 479 -8.54 5.55 8.77
N GLY A 480 -8.62 6.11 9.99
CA GLY A 480 -8.86 7.54 10.19
C GLY A 480 -7.69 8.39 9.69
N CYS A 481 -6.46 7.94 9.93
CA CYS A 481 -5.25 8.54 9.36
C CYS A 481 -5.23 8.41 7.83
N LEU A 482 -5.59 7.25 7.28
CA LEU A 482 -5.66 7.06 5.82
C LEU A 482 -6.73 7.97 5.18
N ILE A 483 -7.89 8.14 5.81
CA ILE A 483 -8.93 9.09 5.37
C ILE A 483 -8.36 10.51 5.31
N LEU A 484 -7.65 10.96 6.35
CA LEU A 484 -7.00 12.28 6.34
C LEU A 484 -5.94 12.40 5.23
N GLN A 485 -5.13 11.36 5.01
CA GLN A 485 -4.16 11.34 3.91
C GLN A 485 -4.84 11.49 2.54
N ILE A 486 -5.99 10.82 2.33
CA ILE A 486 -6.81 10.96 1.12
C ILE A 486 -7.34 12.39 0.99
N ILE A 487 -7.91 12.94 2.08
CA ILE A 487 -8.45 14.30 2.13
C ILE A 487 -7.40 15.34 1.71
N PHE A 488 -6.16 15.23 2.20
CA PHE A 488 -5.11 16.21 1.87
C PHE A 488 -4.60 16.14 0.41
N LYS A 489 -5.12 15.22 -0.40
CA LYS A 489 -4.86 15.19 -1.85
C LYS A 489 -5.91 15.95 -2.67
N PHE A 490 -7.05 16.35 -2.10
CA PHE A 490 -8.05 17.17 -2.79
C PHE A 490 -7.57 18.62 -2.95
N SER A 491 -8.25 19.39 -3.81
CA SER A 491 -8.02 20.83 -3.89
C SER A 491 -8.30 21.51 -2.56
N SER A 492 -7.37 22.34 -2.09
CA SER A 492 -7.46 23.16 -0.89
C SER A 492 -8.79 23.89 -0.72
N GLU A 493 -9.42 24.33 -1.82
CA GLU A 493 -10.73 25.00 -1.79
C GLU A 493 -11.82 24.13 -1.15
N LEU A 494 -11.76 22.81 -1.37
CA LEU A 494 -12.76 21.85 -0.88
C LEU A 494 -12.48 21.38 0.55
N ILE A 495 -11.22 21.49 1.02
CA ILE A 495 -10.77 20.89 2.29
C ILE A 495 -10.42 21.92 3.36
N GLN A 496 -10.87 23.17 3.22
CA GLN A 496 -10.63 24.23 4.23
C GLN A 496 -11.03 23.83 5.66
N PRO A 497 -12.16 23.12 5.92
CA PRO A 497 -12.50 22.68 7.27
C PRO A 497 -11.43 21.76 7.88
N TYR A 498 -10.87 20.84 7.10
CA TYR A 498 -9.84 19.89 7.54
C TYR A 498 -8.48 20.58 7.76
N ILE A 499 -8.09 21.48 6.85
CA ILE A 499 -6.88 22.30 7.02
C ILE A 499 -6.99 23.14 8.29
N THR A 500 -8.13 23.80 8.50
CA THR A 500 -8.37 24.65 9.67
C THR A 500 -8.33 23.83 10.95
N SER A 501 -8.96 22.66 10.95
CA SER A 501 -8.94 21.73 12.08
C SER A 501 -7.51 21.29 12.43
N LEU A 502 -6.74 20.78 11.47
CA LEU A 502 -5.37 20.31 11.70
C LEU A 502 -4.45 21.45 12.17
N THR A 503 -4.53 22.61 11.51
CA THR A 503 -3.68 23.78 11.85
C THR A 503 -4.13 24.52 13.10
N SER A 504 -5.27 24.17 13.70
CA SER A 504 -5.75 24.74 14.97
C SER A 504 -5.51 23.83 16.18
N MET A 505 -5.04 22.59 15.99
CA MET A 505 -4.67 21.70 17.11
C MET A 505 -3.64 22.35 18.04
N LYS A 506 -3.70 22.04 19.34
CA LYS A 506 -2.71 22.54 20.30
C LYS A 506 -1.30 22.00 19.98
N PRO A 507 -0.21 22.68 20.36
CA PRO A 507 1.15 22.21 20.10
C PRO A 507 1.41 20.78 20.57
N GLU A 508 0.97 20.43 21.77
CA GLU A 508 1.10 19.10 22.38
C GLU A 508 0.47 18.00 21.51
N TYR A 509 -0.72 18.24 20.96
CA TYR A 509 -1.39 17.31 20.05
C TYR A 509 -0.67 17.18 18.73
N THR A 510 -0.11 18.29 18.21
CA THR A 510 0.66 18.28 16.95
C THR A 510 1.94 17.46 17.09
N ILE A 511 2.61 17.58 18.25
CA ILE A 511 3.81 16.80 18.59
C ILE A 511 3.45 15.31 18.73
N GLU A 512 2.37 14.98 19.44
CA GLU A 512 1.90 13.59 19.59
C GLU A 512 1.55 12.97 18.24
N THR A 513 0.84 13.69 17.37
CA THR A 513 0.56 13.27 15.98
C THR A 513 1.84 12.96 15.21
N THR A 514 2.91 13.75 15.41
CA THR A 514 4.18 13.53 14.69
C THR A 514 4.94 12.29 15.19
N LYS A 515 4.71 11.88 16.44
CA LYS A 515 5.33 10.69 17.03
C LYS A 515 4.61 9.39 16.63
N ASP A 516 3.32 9.45 16.31
CA ASP A 516 2.54 8.32 15.79
C ASP A 516 2.89 8.01 14.32
N LEU A 517 2.89 6.74 13.93
CA LEU A 517 3.21 6.32 12.56
C LEU A 517 2.16 6.79 11.53
N GLY A 518 0.87 6.65 11.84
CA GLY A 518 -0.22 7.11 10.97
C GLY A 518 -0.38 8.62 11.04
N GLY A 519 -0.24 9.21 12.23
CA GLY A 519 -0.28 10.66 12.45
C GLY A 519 0.82 11.40 11.69
N ALA A 520 2.06 10.89 11.70
CA ALA A 520 3.17 11.47 10.94
C ALA A 520 2.84 11.56 9.44
N GLN A 521 2.31 10.47 8.87
CA GLN A 521 1.88 10.44 7.46
C GLN A 521 0.75 11.43 7.15
N VAL A 522 -0.14 11.71 8.11
CA VAL A 522 -1.17 12.76 7.96
C VAL A 522 -0.51 14.14 7.85
N ILE A 523 0.46 14.44 8.71
CA ILE A 523 1.21 15.71 8.66
C ILE A 523 1.98 15.82 7.34
N GLU A 524 2.65 14.75 6.91
CA GLU A 524 3.37 14.72 5.63
C GLU A 524 2.41 14.96 4.45
N ALA A 525 1.24 14.31 4.43
CA ALA A 525 0.22 14.52 3.40
C ALA A 525 -0.28 15.97 3.37
N PHE A 526 -0.50 16.57 4.54
CA PHE A 526 -0.84 18.00 4.64
C PHE A 526 0.28 18.90 4.11
N LEU A 527 1.55 18.63 4.45
CA LEU A 527 2.69 19.40 3.95
C LEU A 527 2.87 19.27 2.43
N ALA A 528 2.49 18.13 1.85
CA ALA A 528 2.50 17.89 0.40
C ALA A 528 1.25 18.44 -0.34
N SER A 529 0.19 18.80 0.38
CA SER A 529 -1.05 19.33 -0.19
C SER A 529 -0.88 20.72 -0.84
N ASN A 530 -1.89 21.20 -1.55
CA ASN A 530 -1.93 22.56 -2.07
C ASN A 530 -2.42 23.60 -1.05
N ALA A 531 -2.43 23.27 0.25
CA ALA A 531 -2.73 24.24 1.32
C ALA A 531 -1.79 25.44 1.29
N ALA A 532 -2.28 26.60 1.77
CA ALA A 532 -1.51 27.82 1.76
C ALA A 532 -0.22 27.69 2.59
N THR A 533 0.86 28.29 2.12
CA THR A 533 2.16 28.28 2.79
C THR A 533 2.07 28.81 4.23
N LYS A 534 1.26 29.84 4.47
CA LYS A 534 0.95 30.37 5.81
C LYS A 534 0.33 29.30 6.74
N GLN A 535 -0.55 28.45 6.21
CA GLN A 535 -1.16 27.36 6.98
C GLN A 535 -0.14 26.26 7.29
N LYS A 536 0.70 25.88 6.31
CA LYS A 536 1.81 24.93 6.54
C LYS A 536 2.78 25.44 7.61
N ARG A 537 3.18 26.72 7.51
CA ARG A 537 4.01 27.39 8.51
C ARG A 537 3.43 27.33 9.91
N ARG A 538 2.12 27.61 10.05
CA ARG A 538 1.43 27.61 11.34
C ARG A 538 1.54 26.27 12.05
N LEU A 539 1.48 25.16 11.30
CA LEU A 539 1.68 23.83 11.86
C LEU A 539 3.15 23.61 12.25
N ILE A 540 4.09 23.91 11.36
CA ILE A 540 5.52 23.66 11.59
C ILE A 540 6.04 24.44 12.81
N ILE A 541 5.60 25.69 13.02
CA ILE A 541 6.01 26.49 14.17
C ILE A 541 5.68 25.81 15.51
N LYS A 542 4.60 25.02 15.58
CA LYS A 542 4.21 24.30 16.80
C LYS A 542 5.14 23.15 17.16
N LEU A 543 5.97 22.70 16.22
CA LEU A 543 6.95 21.64 16.41
C LEU A 543 8.32 22.17 16.87
N ARG A 544 8.50 23.51 16.95
CA ARG A 544 9.73 24.11 17.47
C ARG A 544 10.01 23.63 18.90
N GLY A 545 11.29 23.43 19.21
CA GLY A 545 11.78 22.85 20.45
C GLY A 545 11.64 21.33 20.53
N HIS A 546 11.10 20.67 19.50
CA HIS A 546 10.86 19.23 19.48
C HIS A 546 11.45 18.53 18.25
N PHE A 547 12.04 19.24 17.28
CA PHE A 547 12.63 18.60 16.08
C PHE A 547 13.79 17.66 16.45
N GLY A 548 14.56 18.01 17.49
CA GLY A 548 15.59 17.13 18.05
C GLY A 548 15.02 15.79 18.50
N GLU A 549 14.03 15.81 19.39
CA GLU A 549 13.34 14.59 19.87
C GLU A 549 12.70 13.80 18.71
N LEU A 550 11.95 14.48 17.84
CA LEU A 550 11.24 13.86 16.72
C LEU A 550 12.18 13.16 15.73
N SER A 551 13.38 13.69 15.52
CA SER A 551 14.37 13.08 14.61
C SER A 551 14.88 11.71 15.07
N LEU A 552 14.86 11.46 16.38
CA LEU A 552 15.28 10.18 16.96
C LEU A 552 14.24 9.07 16.71
N HIS A 553 12.97 9.45 16.48
CA HIS A 553 11.91 8.52 16.10
C HIS A 553 11.98 8.17 14.61
N THR A 554 11.74 6.89 14.26
CA THR A 554 11.76 6.43 12.87
C THR A 554 10.76 7.20 11.99
N SER A 555 9.49 7.29 12.40
CA SER A 555 8.45 8.06 11.69
C SER A 555 8.72 9.55 11.73
N GLY A 556 9.04 10.08 12.91
CA GLY A 556 9.28 11.51 13.11
C GLY A 556 10.40 12.07 12.23
N SER A 557 11.45 11.29 11.96
CA SER A 557 12.56 11.72 11.10
C SER A 557 12.15 12.11 9.67
N PHE A 558 11.18 11.40 9.09
CA PHE A 558 10.63 11.73 7.77
C PHE A 558 9.82 13.02 7.84
N THR A 559 9.01 13.19 8.89
CA THR A 559 8.29 14.45 9.12
C THR A 559 9.24 15.63 9.29
N VAL A 560 10.34 15.47 10.05
CA VAL A 560 11.37 16.53 10.21
C VAL A 560 11.95 16.93 8.86
N GLU A 561 12.28 15.96 8.01
CA GLU A 561 12.73 16.21 6.64
C GLU A 561 11.68 17.00 5.83
N LYS A 562 10.41 16.58 5.85
CA LYS A 562 9.33 17.26 5.13
C LYS A 562 9.06 18.66 5.65
N CYS A 563 9.16 18.87 6.97
CA CYS A 563 9.10 20.19 7.56
C CYS A 563 10.24 21.07 7.03
N PHE A 564 11.48 20.56 7.04
CA PHE A 564 12.65 21.28 6.53
C PHE A 564 12.50 21.66 5.05
N ASP A 565 11.99 20.75 4.23
CA ASP A 565 11.73 20.96 2.81
C ASP A 565 10.60 21.99 2.56
N ALA A 566 9.66 22.17 3.50
CA ALA A 566 8.58 23.15 3.37
C ALA A 566 8.94 24.54 3.92
N CYS A 567 10.03 24.67 4.70
CA CYS A 567 10.36 25.88 5.46
C CYS A 567 11.12 26.97 4.67
N ASN A 568 10.96 28.23 5.08
CA ASN A 568 11.94 29.27 4.78
C ASN A 568 13.28 28.97 5.47
N VAL A 569 14.30 29.73 5.08
CA VAL A 569 15.66 29.63 5.62
C VAL A 569 15.70 29.87 7.13
N ALA A 570 14.89 30.80 7.66
CA ALA A 570 14.82 31.06 9.09
C ALA A 570 14.33 29.83 9.90
N LEU A 571 13.28 29.14 9.44
CA LEU A 571 12.81 27.91 10.10
C LEU A 571 13.75 26.73 9.87
N ARG A 572 14.39 26.64 8.70
CA ARG A 572 15.43 25.63 8.45
C ARG A 572 16.59 25.76 9.43
N GLU A 573 16.99 26.99 9.75
CA GLU A 573 18.04 27.27 10.73
C GLU A 573 17.63 26.81 12.15
N VAL A 574 16.38 27.02 12.53
CA VAL A 574 15.83 26.50 13.81
C VAL A 574 15.92 24.97 13.85
N ILE A 575 15.44 24.29 12.81
CA ILE A 575 15.51 22.82 12.72
C ILE A 575 16.96 22.35 12.78
N ALA A 576 17.86 22.98 12.02
CA ALA A 576 19.27 22.60 11.98
C ALA A 576 19.96 22.76 13.35
N THR A 577 19.58 23.80 14.11
CA THR A 577 20.07 24.03 15.47
C THR A 577 19.62 22.92 16.42
N GLU A 578 18.34 22.58 16.42
CA GLU A 578 17.81 21.51 17.29
C GLU A 578 18.39 20.12 16.94
N LEU A 579 18.61 19.83 15.65
CA LEU A 579 19.26 18.58 15.24
C LEU A 579 20.74 18.52 15.61
N LEU A 580 21.42 19.66 15.67
CA LEU A 580 22.82 19.75 16.07
C LEU A 580 22.98 19.38 17.56
N GLU A 581 22.05 19.78 18.42
CA GLU A 581 22.06 19.46 19.85
C GLU A 581 21.99 17.94 20.11
N VAL A 582 21.21 17.21 19.31
CA VAL A 582 21.05 15.75 19.43
C VAL A 582 21.90 14.94 18.46
N LYS A 583 22.83 15.57 17.72
CA LYS A 583 23.60 14.95 16.63
C LYS A 583 24.28 13.65 17.05
N ALA A 584 24.85 13.61 18.25
CA ALA A 584 25.57 12.44 18.77
C ALA A 584 24.66 11.22 18.88
N ASP A 585 23.42 11.39 19.34
CA ASP A 585 22.47 10.29 19.47
C ASP A 585 21.75 9.99 18.16
N LEU A 586 21.42 11.02 17.38
CA LEU A 586 20.84 10.86 16.05
C LEU A 586 21.75 10.02 15.15
N SER A 587 23.07 10.23 15.19
CA SER A 587 24.04 9.45 14.40
C SER A 587 24.03 7.95 14.67
N LYS A 588 23.54 7.51 15.85
CA LYS A 588 23.45 6.11 16.25
C LYS A 588 22.14 5.44 15.80
N THR A 589 21.17 6.21 15.33
CA THR A 589 19.90 5.69 14.80
C THR A 589 20.05 5.19 13.36
N LYS A 590 19.10 4.39 12.87
CA LYS A 590 19.15 3.86 11.50
C LYS A 590 19.03 4.96 10.44
N GLN A 591 18.15 5.93 10.69
CA GLN A 591 17.80 7.02 9.78
C GLN A 591 18.71 8.25 9.91
N GLY A 592 19.32 8.45 11.08
CA GLY A 592 20.03 9.68 11.43
C GLY A 592 21.22 10.01 10.51
N PRO A 593 22.08 9.05 10.12
CA PRO A 593 23.15 9.34 9.16
C PRO A 593 22.65 9.90 7.83
N TYR A 594 21.52 9.42 7.34
CA TYR A 594 20.88 9.95 6.13
C TYR A 594 20.32 11.36 6.38
N LEU A 595 19.58 11.57 7.48
CA LEU A 595 18.98 12.87 7.79
C LEU A 595 20.03 13.96 8.02
N LEU A 596 21.08 13.68 8.80
CA LEU A 596 22.20 14.58 9.06
C LEU A 596 22.91 15.01 7.77
N ARG A 597 23.09 14.05 6.83
CA ARG A 597 23.69 14.32 5.52
C ARG A 597 22.77 15.14 4.62
N LYS A 598 21.48 14.81 4.57
CA LYS A 598 20.50 15.48 3.71
C LYS A 598 20.30 16.95 4.08
N LEU A 599 20.25 17.24 5.39
CA LEU A 599 20.08 18.61 5.90
C LEU A 599 21.42 19.37 6.02
N ASP A 600 22.55 18.70 5.77
CA ASP A 600 23.90 19.26 5.90
C ASP A 600 24.16 19.88 7.28
N ILE A 601 23.87 19.11 8.33
CA ILE A 601 24.00 19.57 9.73
C ILE A 601 25.47 19.82 10.10
N ASP A 602 26.40 19.05 9.53
CA ASP A 602 27.84 19.32 9.66
C ASP A 602 28.22 20.65 9.01
N GLY A 603 27.74 20.91 7.79
CA GLY A 603 27.98 22.19 7.11
C GLY A 603 27.42 23.37 7.89
N TYR A 604 26.25 23.21 8.51
CA TYR A 604 25.67 24.23 9.40
C TYR A 604 26.55 24.49 10.62
N ALA A 605 27.06 23.44 11.29
CA ALA A 605 27.89 23.56 12.47
C ALA A 605 29.25 24.25 12.21
N TYR A 606 29.91 23.93 11.08
CA TYR A 606 31.23 24.49 10.78
C TYR A 606 31.18 25.83 10.03
N ARG A 607 30.17 26.03 9.16
CA ARG A 607 30.09 27.18 8.25
C ARG A 607 28.64 27.65 8.08
N PRO A 608 28.04 28.22 9.13
CA PRO A 608 26.62 28.58 9.13
C PRO A 608 26.25 29.55 7.99
N ASP A 609 27.07 30.56 7.71
CA ASP A 609 26.80 31.53 6.63
C ASP A 609 26.78 30.87 5.25
N GLN A 610 27.74 29.99 4.96
CA GLN A 610 27.77 29.25 3.69
C GLN A 610 26.58 28.29 3.57
N TRP A 611 26.19 27.65 4.68
CA TRP A 611 25.01 26.80 4.71
C TRP A 611 23.74 27.61 4.42
N LYS A 612 23.55 28.78 5.06
CA LYS A 612 22.41 29.68 4.82
C LYS A 612 22.32 30.10 3.37
N SER A 613 23.41 30.58 2.77
CA SER A 613 23.42 30.96 1.35
C SER A 613 23.07 29.79 0.42
N ARG A 614 23.49 28.55 0.74
CA ARG A 614 23.06 27.36 -0.02
C ARG A 614 21.56 27.09 0.10
N GLN A 615 20.97 27.28 1.29
CA GLN A 615 19.53 27.10 1.49
C GLN A 615 18.71 28.19 0.79
N GLU A 616 19.19 29.44 0.79
CA GLU A 616 18.60 30.56 0.04
C GLU A 616 18.66 30.33 -1.47
N ALA A 617 19.77 29.83 -1.99
CA ALA A 617 19.90 29.48 -3.40
C ALA A 617 18.90 28.38 -3.83
N LYS A 618 18.73 27.33 -3.01
CA LYS A 618 17.71 26.29 -3.23
C LYS A 618 16.29 26.88 -3.26
N GLN A 619 16.03 27.82 -2.37
CA GLN A 619 14.76 28.53 -2.27
C GLN A 619 14.48 29.40 -3.52
N SER A 620 15.46 30.17 -3.98
CA SER A 620 15.34 31.02 -5.18
C SER A 620 15.11 30.17 -6.43
N THR A 621 15.94 29.15 -6.63
CA THR A 621 15.87 28.25 -7.79
C THR A 621 14.50 27.59 -7.91
N TYR A 622 13.93 27.16 -6.79
CA TYR A 622 12.60 26.57 -6.78
C TYR A 622 11.50 27.59 -7.09
N ASN A 623 11.57 28.79 -6.53
CA ASN A 623 10.60 29.84 -6.80
C ASN A 623 10.64 30.27 -8.28
N GLU A 624 11.84 30.37 -8.87
CA GLU A 624 12.03 30.60 -10.30
C GLU A 624 11.43 29.48 -11.14
N PHE A 625 11.67 28.22 -10.78
CA PHE A 625 11.06 27.07 -11.44
C PHE A 625 9.53 27.10 -11.38
N CYS A 626 8.95 27.36 -10.20
CA CYS A 626 7.50 27.48 -10.06
C CYS A 626 6.93 28.66 -10.85
N SER A 627 7.65 29.78 -10.92
CA SER A 627 7.21 30.94 -11.71
C SER A 627 7.28 30.67 -13.22
N ALA A 628 8.27 29.90 -13.68
CA ALA A 628 8.45 29.57 -15.09
C ALA A 628 7.48 28.47 -15.59
N PHE A 629 7.13 27.49 -14.74
CA PHE A 629 6.40 26.29 -15.15
C PHE A 629 5.06 26.07 -14.42
N GLY A 630 4.72 26.88 -13.44
CA GLY A 630 3.52 26.73 -12.62
C GLY A 630 2.28 27.40 -13.19
N SER A 631 1.69 26.87 -14.28
CA SER A 631 0.33 27.25 -14.72
C SER A 631 -0.61 26.03 -14.86
N ASN A 632 -1.64 26.05 -14.01
CA ASN A 632 -3.00 25.45 -14.01
C ASN A 632 -3.34 24.06 -14.55
N LYS A 633 -2.45 23.21 -15.06
CA LYS A 633 -2.82 21.83 -15.47
C LYS A 633 -1.73 20.76 -15.26
N SER A 634 -0.98 20.77 -14.15
CA SER A 634 0.03 19.73 -13.90
C SER A 634 -0.07 19.10 -12.50
N ASN A 635 -0.15 17.77 -12.46
CA ASN A 635 -0.14 16.89 -11.29
C ASN A 635 1.25 16.76 -10.62
N PHE A 636 2.00 17.86 -10.47
CA PHE A 636 3.27 17.84 -9.71
C PHE A 636 3.01 18.14 -8.22
N PRO A 637 3.72 17.48 -7.28
CA PRO A 637 3.63 17.81 -5.87
C PRO A 637 4.17 19.23 -5.63
N LYS A 638 3.26 20.14 -5.28
CA LYS A 638 3.55 21.56 -5.02
C LYS A 638 4.08 21.73 -3.59
N ASN A 639 5.38 21.50 -3.38
CA ASN A 639 6.06 21.93 -2.16
C ASN A 639 6.44 23.42 -2.23
N THR A 640 5.44 24.31 -2.23
CA THR A 640 5.70 25.75 -2.13
C THR A 640 6.29 26.08 -0.77
N PHE A 641 7.44 26.74 -0.77
CA PHE A 641 8.12 27.18 0.44
C PHE A 641 7.32 28.21 1.24
N VAL A 642 7.41 28.09 2.57
CA VAL A 642 6.86 29.05 3.53
C VAL A 642 7.54 30.42 3.39
N SER A 643 6.79 31.51 3.22
CA SER A 643 7.33 32.89 3.21
C SER A 643 7.08 33.66 4.53
N ASP A 644 7.90 34.66 4.80
CA ASP A 644 7.71 35.68 5.84
C ASP A 644 6.88 36.85 5.28
N ALA A 645 5.56 36.80 5.44
CA ALA A 645 4.77 38.02 5.44
C ALA A 645 4.47 38.39 6.90
N ALA A 646 5.30 39.27 7.44
CA ALA A 646 5.06 39.97 8.69
C ALA A 646 4.12 41.15 8.41
N GLU A 647 2.96 41.17 9.04
CA GLU A 647 2.25 42.41 9.39
C GLU A 647 1.79 42.26 10.83
N ASP A 648 2.73 42.51 11.75
CA ASP A 648 2.39 43.04 13.07
C ASP A 648 2.25 44.55 12.91
N ALA A 649 1.00 45.05 12.83
CA ALA A 649 0.74 46.47 12.99
C ALA A 649 0.65 46.75 14.50
N SER A 650 1.76 47.23 15.07
CA SER A 650 1.78 47.83 16.40
C SER A 650 0.98 49.13 16.39
N GLN A 651 0.12 49.26 17.40
CA GLN A 651 -0.58 50.47 17.77
C GLN A 651 0.43 51.57 18.13
N GLU A 652 0.30 52.75 17.53
CA GLU A 652 0.68 54.00 18.18
C GLU A 652 -0.57 54.86 18.38
N ILE A 653 -0.69 55.31 19.63
CA ILE A 653 -1.77 56.12 20.18
C ILE A 653 -1.44 57.58 19.94
N GLU A 654 -2.35 58.36 19.34
CA GLU A 654 -2.43 59.80 19.60
C GLU A 654 -3.89 60.28 19.70
N VAL A 655 -4.32 60.39 20.97
CA VAL A 655 -5.16 61.41 21.62
C VAL A 655 -6.57 61.69 21.10
N GLU A 656 -7.52 61.42 22.01
CA GLU A 656 -8.93 61.82 22.02
C GLU A 656 -9.17 63.32 21.78
N ASN A 657 -10.25 63.64 21.06
CA ASN A 657 -11.19 64.69 21.47
C ASN A 657 -12.61 64.34 21.01
N THR A 658 -13.31 63.65 21.92
CA THR A 658 -14.73 63.75 22.31
C THR A 658 -15.80 64.33 21.37
N ARG A 659 -16.93 63.60 21.34
CA ARG A 659 -18.36 64.05 21.24
C ARG A 659 -18.83 64.48 19.83
N ASN A 660 -19.95 64.02 19.24
CA ASN A 660 -21.19 63.44 19.75
C ASN A 660 -21.94 62.65 18.65
N GLU A 661 -22.70 61.64 19.10
CA GLU A 661 -24.06 61.21 18.68
C GLU A 661 -24.43 60.98 17.19
N SER A 662 -24.68 59.70 16.90
CA SER A 662 -25.91 59.13 16.33
C SER A 662 -26.77 59.96 15.36
N ASP A 663 -26.91 59.51 14.11
CA ASP A 663 -28.11 58.77 13.66
C ASP A 663 -28.07 58.43 12.15
N HIS A 664 -28.58 57.25 11.84
CA HIS A 664 -28.85 56.71 10.49
C HIS A 664 -30.14 57.34 9.87
N PRO A 665 -30.60 56.94 8.66
CA PRO A 665 -30.41 57.54 7.33
C PRO A 665 -31.82 57.95 6.78
N PRO A 666 -32.26 57.66 5.54
CA PRO A 666 -31.70 57.74 4.19
C PRO A 666 -32.54 58.70 3.31
N THR A 667 -32.21 58.79 2.00
CA THR A 667 -33.14 58.74 0.84
C THR A 667 -32.99 59.83 -0.21
N SER A 668 -33.05 59.33 -1.46
CA SER A 668 -33.43 59.99 -2.70
C SER A 668 -32.46 61.03 -3.25
N GLY A 669 -32.07 61.04 -4.52
CA GLY A 669 -32.46 60.26 -5.68
C GLY A 669 -32.01 61.01 -6.93
N VAL A 670 -32.13 60.32 -8.08
CA VAL A 670 -32.28 60.92 -9.42
C VAL A 670 -31.01 61.34 -10.19
N LYS A 671 -30.57 60.36 -11.01
CA LYS A 671 -30.48 60.38 -12.49
C LYS A 671 -29.62 61.43 -13.24
N ARG A 672 -28.79 60.83 -14.11
CA ARG A 672 -28.58 61.05 -15.57
C ARG A 672 -27.60 62.17 -15.97
N GLN A 673 -26.53 61.75 -16.69
CA GLN A 673 -26.28 61.96 -18.14
C GLN A 673 -25.95 63.43 -18.44
N ARG A 674 -24.96 63.82 -19.26
CA ARG A 674 -24.29 63.22 -20.41
C ARG A 674 -23.18 64.22 -20.82
N GLU A 675 -22.23 63.76 -21.64
CA GLU A 675 -21.54 64.55 -22.70
C GLU A 675 -20.61 65.70 -22.26
N GLU A 676 -19.54 66.05 -22.97
CA GLU A 676 -18.73 65.50 -24.06
C GLU A 676 -17.67 66.59 -24.34
N LEU A 677 -16.58 66.21 -25.01
CA LEU A 677 -15.70 67.07 -25.81
C LEU A 677 -14.83 68.11 -25.05
N ALA A 678 -13.67 68.53 -25.52
CA ALA A 678 -12.66 68.05 -26.45
C ALA A 678 -11.55 69.13 -26.44
N LYS A 679 -10.40 68.80 -27.04
CA LYS A 679 -9.34 69.70 -27.52
C LYS A 679 -8.38 70.25 -26.45
N ASP A 680 -7.14 70.55 -26.76
CA ASP A 680 -6.13 70.14 -27.75
C ASP A 680 -4.93 71.03 -27.38
N LYS A 681 -3.71 70.50 -27.43
CA LYS A 681 -2.46 71.17 -27.83
C LYS A 681 -1.96 72.46 -27.14
N ASN A 682 -0.84 72.25 -26.43
CA ASN A 682 0.53 72.68 -26.78
C ASN A 682 1.00 74.15 -26.67
N VAL A 683 2.15 74.26 -26.00
CA VAL A 683 3.39 75.01 -26.36
C VAL A 683 3.50 76.46 -25.87
N SER A 684 4.48 76.72 -24.97
CA SER A 684 5.77 77.38 -25.29
C SER A 684 6.48 78.07 -24.11
N SER A 685 7.80 78.19 -24.28
CA SER A 685 8.79 79.08 -23.63
C SER A 685 9.31 78.63 -22.24
N ALA A 686 10.59 78.31 -22.00
CA ALA A 686 11.91 78.83 -22.41
C ALA A 686 12.43 80.04 -21.61
N GLY A 687 13.67 79.92 -21.11
CA GLY A 687 14.52 81.02 -20.58
C GLY A 687 15.15 80.69 -19.22
N GLU A 688 16.37 80.10 -19.17
CA GLU A 688 17.67 80.80 -18.89
C GLU A 688 17.85 81.21 -17.41
N LYS A 689 18.99 81.18 -16.72
CA LYS A 689 20.43 80.94 -16.96
C LYS A 689 21.10 80.85 -15.57
N GLY A 690 22.23 80.16 -15.43
CA GLY A 690 23.01 80.17 -14.17
C GLY A 690 24.26 79.31 -14.18
N THR A 691 25.28 79.73 -14.94
CA THR A 691 26.63 79.16 -15.04
C THR A 691 27.47 79.31 -13.75
N LYS A 692 28.26 78.28 -13.40
CA LYS A 692 29.65 78.44 -12.94
C LYS A 692 30.51 77.20 -13.26
N GLN A 693 31.56 77.44 -14.03
CA GLN A 693 32.62 76.52 -14.45
C GLN A 693 33.76 76.43 -13.43
N LYS A 694 34.45 75.27 -13.37
CA LYS A 694 35.89 75.07 -13.69
C LYS A 694 36.21 73.56 -13.56
N LYS A 695 36.53 72.86 -14.66
CA LYS A 695 37.88 72.59 -15.24
C LYS A 695 38.75 71.68 -14.33
N SER A 696 39.46 70.65 -14.79
CA SER A 696 39.79 70.11 -16.13
C SER A 696 40.80 68.95 -16.00
N LYS A 697 41.04 68.22 -17.10
CA LYS A 697 42.06 67.20 -17.46
C LYS A 697 41.48 65.78 -17.46
N THR A 698 41.10 65.14 -18.57
CA THR A 698 41.63 64.97 -19.95
C THR A 698 43.01 64.31 -20.07
N ASN A 699 43.03 63.10 -20.66
CA ASN A 699 43.70 62.66 -21.90
C ASN A 699 43.19 61.23 -22.20
N GLU A 700 42.53 60.90 -23.33
CA GLU A 700 43.05 60.65 -24.70
C GLU A 700 44.26 59.68 -24.74
N ALA A 701 44.43 58.72 -25.66
CA ALA A 701 43.66 58.14 -26.77
C ALA A 701 44.41 56.88 -27.28
N THR A 702 43.69 55.99 -27.99
CA THR A 702 44.10 55.14 -29.15
C THR A 702 45.56 54.68 -29.36
N ASP A 703 45.78 53.37 -29.54
CA ASP A 703 46.26 52.80 -30.83
C ASP A 703 46.38 51.25 -30.87
N LYS A 704 45.97 50.65 -32.00
CA LYS A 704 46.38 49.32 -32.55
C LYS A 704 47.62 49.55 -33.48
N PRO A 705 48.24 48.58 -34.22
CA PRO A 705 48.28 47.10 -34.22
C PRO A 705 49.71 46.47 -34.41
N ALA A 706 49.75 45.12 -34.46
CA ALA A 706 50.64 44.23 -35.26
C ALA A 706 52.14 44.03 -34.90
N THR A 707 52.57 42.76 -34.75
CA THR A 707 53.31 42.01 -35.80
C THR A 707 53.75 40.58 -35.38
N LYS A 708 53.56 39.62 -36.32
CA LYS A 708 54.47 38.52 -36.74
C LYS A 708 54.81 37.41 -35.70
N LYS A 709 54.80 36.10 -35.98
CA LYS A 709 55.13 35.29 -37.18
C LYS A 709 54.62 33.84 -36.96
N LYS A 710 54.23 33.16 -38.05
CA LYS A 710 53.97 31.71 -38.25
C LYS A 710 55.17 31.14 -39.08
N PRO A 711 55.25 29.88 -39.59
CA PRO A 711 54.65 28.56 -39.27
C PRO A 711 55.60 27.33 -39.55
N PHE A 712 55.02 26.12 -39.75
CA PHE A 712 55.44 24.92 -40.56
C PHE A 712 56.05 23.71 -39.80
N LEU A 713 55.79 22.40 -40.05
CA LEU A 713 55.22 21.53 -41.14
C LEU A 713 54.81 20.16 -40.49
N SER A 714 53.64 19.54 -40.72
CA SER A 714 53.15 18.61 -41.80
C SER A 714 53.37 17.10 -41.60
N GLY A 715 52.35 16.29 -41.94
CA GLY A 715 52.48 14.87 -42.30
C GLY A 715 51.17 14.06 -42.34
N GLU A 716 50.51 14.00 -43.51
CA GLU A 716 49.44 13.06 -43.89
C GLU A 716 49.98 11.69 -44.34
N MET A 717 49.18 10.62 -44.25
CA MET A 717 48.89 9.60 -45.31
C MET A 717 47.69 8.74 -44.86
N ILE A 718 46.51 8.83 -45.48
CA ILE A 718 45.97 8.00 -46.60
C ILE A 718 45.88 6.47 -46.32
N GLY A 719 44.64 5.96 -46.29
CA GLY A 719 44.26 4.79 -47.09
C GLY A 719 43.53 3.63 -46.39
N LYS A 720 42.20 3.53 -46.59
CA LYS A 720 41.50 2.46 -47.38
C LYS A 720 40.02 2.31 -46.99
N ASN A 721 39.13 2.54 -47.97
CA ASN A 721 38.04 1.66 -48.45
C ASN A 721 37.51 0.58 -47.46
N ARG A 722 36.21 0.33 -47.26
CA ARG A 722 35.05 0.37 -48.15
C ARG A 722 33.75 0.14 -47.32
N HIS A 723 32.66 0.78 -47.76
CA HIS A 723 31.28 0.25 -47.90
C HIS A 723 31.03 -1.24 -47.57
N SER A 724 29.88 -1.74 -47.11
CA SER A 724 28.53 -1.22 -46.91
C SER A 724 27.63 -2.38 -46.46
N ASN A 725 26.55 -2.05 -45.74
CA ASN A 725 25.20 -2.62 -45.84
C ASN A 725 24.89 -4.10 -45.52
N LYS A 726 23.90 -4.21 -44.60
CA LYS A 726 22.64 -4.99 -44.66
C LYS A 726 22.70 -6.52 -44.54
N LEU A 727 21.96 -7.02 -43.54
CA LEU A 727 20.84 -7.99 -43.64
C LEU A 727 20.30 -8.20 -42.19
N ARG A 728 19.08 -7.76 -41.84
CA ARG A 728 17.85 -8.58 -41.83
C ARG A 728 18.11 -10.02 -41.37
N ILE A 729 17.71 -10.35 -40.15
CA ILE A 729 16.47 -11.07 -39.79
C ILE A 729 16.00 -10.49 -38.46
#